data_AF-A0AAX3QK03-F1
#
_entry.id   AF-A0AAX3QK03-F1
#
_cell.length_a   1.000
_cell.length_b   1.000
_cell.length_c   1.000
_cell.angle_alpha   90.00
_cell.angle_beta   90.00
_cell.angle_gamma   90.00
#
_symmetry.space_group_name_H-M   'P 1'
#
loop_
_entity.id
_entity.type
_entity.pdbx_description
1 polymer ?
#
loop_
_entity_poly.entity_id
_entity_poly.type
_entity_poly.pdbx_seq_one_letter_code
_entity_poly.pdbx_strand_id
1 'polypeptide(L)'
;MKNKKEIAIVALTTGLALTSIVPYEKGYAEETDQMQVDIQEDSFRTGELTKPSQKTPENVVKDALKEKTEHALSPKQVSGDKGVDYKVLQKRGSYDGTTLVRMQQIYEGKEVYGHQLTAHVDKKGIIKSVSGESAQNLEKEDLKNPINLSKEEAKQYIYTKYGNDIQFISETEVKEVIFVDENRGQATNAYQVTFAAATPNYVSGTYLVDAHSGDVLKNMVQESDLKVNEERVEAIQESKKSNFKSLTGTGKDDLGITRTFGISEQSNGKYALADYTRGQGIETYDVNYRDITFEEKYYPGILTTSTSTTFNDPKAVSAHFLATNVYDFYKDKYKRNSFDNKGKKVVSVVHAWDSGETSDPKNWGNAFSANINNVSMLIYGDPMVRSFDIAGHEFTHAVTSSESNLEFFGESGAINEALSDIMGTAIEKYINNGEFNWTIGEQSGSVLRNMKNPSSVKFFNGVPYPDDYSKYSDLNGEDNEGVHFNSSIINKVAYLIAQGGTHNGVTVNGIGEDKMFDIFYYANTDELNMTSNFSELRLACLKVATNKYGANSIEVETVQKAFDAAKIKGTVKENEKTEANQVPELTVPPTITLRVGDKFDPMSNIKAIDKEDGDLTNRVEHKGDVDTSKPGKYIVDYSVVDSQGGKATVTQTVIVERDGETSDLKPTLTVPIATTITVGESFDPMAKVKAIDKEDGDLTSKVKVEGEVDTSKVGTYIVTYTVTNSKGHEEIAKQTVTVTGREEVKNDIPILKVPSTTTITKGDEFNPMVGVSATDKEDGDLTSKVVYKDIGDTTKVGTFEIIYSVTDSVGNKVHAIQKVLVKDTDASKAKGSTNNSNSGNIQNNSNSDKKESTYKELPNTGGSTTNSTTMGLWMVFAGIVFTLVRKFRKI
;
A
#
# COMPACT_ATOMS: atom_id res chain seq x y z
N MET A 1 -60.21 -17.14 -32.63
CA MET A 1 -60.49 -18.53 -33.09
C MET A 1 -59.96 -19.46 -31.99
N LYS A 2 -60.65 -20.52 -31.52
CA LYS A 2 -60.83 -21.85 -32.14
C LYS A 2 -59.49 -22.42 -32.69
N ASN A 3 -59.01 -23.63 -32.35
CA ASN A 3 -59.46 -24.63 -31.34
C ASN A 3 -58.46 -25.83 -31.26
N LYS A 4 -58.03 -26.29 -30.06
CA LYS A 4 -57.71 -27.72 -29.70
C LYS A 4 -56.60 -28.46 -30.53
N LYS A 5 -56.14 -29.72 -30.32
CA LYS A 5 -56.16 -30.84 -29.31
C LYS A 5 -54.93 -31.75 -29.66
N GLU A 6 -54.40 -32.78 -28.97
CA GLU A 6 -54.59 -33.56 -27.71
C GLU A 6 -53.24 -33.51 -26.90
N ILE A 7 -53.02 -33.97 -25.65
CA ILE A 7 -53.78 -34.67 -24.60
C ILE A 7 -53.85 -36.23 -24.65
N ALA A 8 -52.76 -36.90 -24.26
CA ALA A 8 -52.77 -38.26 -23.66
C ALA A 8 -51.67 -38.32 -22.55
N ILE A 9 -51.84 -38.77 -21.28
CA ILE A 9 -52.71 -39.75 -20.58
C ILE A 9 -52.16 -41.19 -20.63
N VAL A 10 -51.94 -41.93 -19.53
CA VAL A 10 -51.79 -41.64 -18.06
C VAL A 10 -51.11 -42.85 -17.40
N ALA A 11 -50.35 -42.65 -16.30
CA ALA A 11 -50.18 -43.66 -15.24
C ALA A 11 -49.74 -43.04 -13.88
N LEU A 12 -50.74 -42.69 -13.06
CA LEU A 12 -50.90 -43.09 -11.64
C LEU A 12 -49.68 -42.94 -10.67
N THR A 13 -49.68 -41.93 -9.77
CA THR A 13 -50.23 -41.94 -8.37
C THR A 13 -49.45 -42.84 -7.38
N THR A 14 -49.14 -42.46 -6.13
CA THR A 14 -49.82 -41.55 -5.16
C THR A 14 -48.81 -40.64 -4.41
N GLY A 15 -49.18 -39.60 -3.65
CA GLY A 15 -50.50 -39.14 -3.19
C GLY A 15 -50.46 -37.73 -2.55
N LEU A 16 -51.57 -37.30 -1.92
CA LEU A 16 -51.77 -35.91 -1.43
C LEU A 16 -51.16 -35.62 -0.04
N ALA A 17 -50.70 -34.38 0.13
CA ALA A 17 -50.83 -33.61 1.36
C ALA A 17 -51.10 -32.12 0.99
N LEU A 18 -51.96 -31.43 1.74
CA LEU A 18 -52.40 -30.05 1.42
C LEU A 18 -52.20 -29.11 2.62
N THR A 19 -51.30 -28.14 2.44
CA THR A 19 -51.20 -26.81 3.08
C THR A 19 -51.86 -26.54 4.45
N SER A 20 -51.03 -26.08 5.39
CA SER A 20 -51.41 -25.09 6.41
C SER A 20 -50.32 -24.01 6.51
N ILE A 21 -50.70 -22.76 6.82
CA ILE A 21 -49.85 -21.57 6.70
C ILE A 21 -49.07 -21.29 7.99
N VAL A 22 -47.77 -20.98 7.86
CA VAL A 22 -46.89 -20.39 8.89
C VAL A 22 -46.00 -19.34 8.17
N PRO A 23 -45.68 -18.17 8.78
CA PRO A 23 -45.20 -17.00 8.02
C PRO A 23 -43.70 -17.00 7.67
N TYR A 24 -43.35 -16.04 6.81
CA TYR A 24 -42.02 -15.79 6.26
C TYR A 24 -41.08 -15.20 7.34
N GLU A 25 -40.32 -16.05 8.02
CA GLU A 25 -39.27 -15.60 8.93
C GLU A 25 -38.05 -15.13 8.13
N LYS A 26 -37.38 -14.05 8.58
CA LYS A 26 -36.17 -13.56 7.91
C LYS A 26 -35.04 -14.56 8.14
N GLY A 27 -34.55 -15.16 7.06
CA GLY A 27 -33.18 -15.67 7.06
C GLY A 27 -32.24 -14.50 7.36
N TYR A 28 -31.68 -14.48 8.58
CA TYR A 28 -30.41 -13.82 8.79
C TYR A 28 -29.41 -14.52 7.88
N ALA A 29 -28.60 -13.75 7.14
CA ALA A 29 -27.39 -14.32 6.56
C ALA A 29 -26.52 -14.75 7.73
N GLU A 30 -26.03 -16.00 7.72
CA GLU A 30 -24.96 -16.40 8.63
C GLU A 30 -23.76 -15.49 8.35
N GLU A 31 -23.25 -14.84 9.40
CA GLU A 31 -22.09 -13.94 9.32
C GLU A 31 -20.88 -14.83 9.07
N THR A 32 -20.60 -15.11 7.79
CA THR A 32 -19.45 -15.94 7.40
C THR A 32 -18.18 -15.21 7.82
N ASP A 33 -17.50 -15.72 8.84
CA ASP A 33 -16.20 -15.21 9.28
C ASP A 33 -15.19 -15.32 8.13
N GLN A 34 -15.07 -14.23 7.38
CA GLN A 34 -14.01 -14.05 6.40
C GLN A 34 -12.71 -13.91 7.17
N MET A 35 -11.89 -14.97 7.17
CA MET A 35 -10.48 -14.87 7.58
C MET A 35 -9.87 -13.66 6.89
N GLN A 36 -9.47 -12.67 7.68
CA GLN A 36 -8.71 -11.53 7.19
C GLN A 36 -7.23 -11.91 7.18
N VAL A 37 -6.49 -11.44 6.17
CA VAL A 37 -5.02 -11.44 6.20
C VAL A 37 -4.60 -10.46 7.29
N ASP A 38 -3.82 -10.91 8.27
CA ASP A 38 -3.33 -10.05 9.34
C ASP A 38 -2.02 -9.35 8.93
N ILE A 39 -2.17 -8.25 8.18
CA ILE A 39 -1.08 -7.32 7.91
C ILE A 39 -0.67 -6.68 9.23
N GLN A 40 0.58 -6.91 9.63
CA GLN A 40 1.17 -6.46 10.91
C GLN A 40 2.42 -5.60 10.68
N GLU A 41 2.44 -4.85 9.57
CA GLU A 41 3.47 -3.86 9.29
C GLU A 41 3.35 -2.64 10.20
N ASP A 42 4.41 -1.84 10.28
CA ASP A 42 4.40 -0.66 11.16
C ASP A 42 3.59 0.51 10.60
N SER A 43 3.49 0.67 9.29
CA SER A 43 2.64 1.70 8.66
C SER A 43 1.22 1.22 8.35
N PHE A 44 1.03 -0.09 8.12
CA PHE A 44 -0.24 -0.67 7.68
C PHE A 44 -0.63 -1.85 8.57
N ARG A 45 -1.81 -1.77 9.22
CA ARG A 45 -2.36 -2.84 10.06
C ARG A 45 -3.81 -3.16 9.78
N THR A 46 -4.20 -4.40 10.06
CA THR A 46 -5.55 -4.96 9.88
C THR A 46 -5.98 -5.80 11.09
N GLY A 47 -7.21 -6.32 11.11
CA GLY A 47 -7.68 -7.26 12.14
C GLY A 47 -8.74 -6.67 13.06
N GLU A 48 -8.62 -6.88 14.37
CA GLU A 48 -9.50 -6.29 15.40
C GLU A 48 -8.64 -5.34 16.26
N LEU A 49 -8.36 -4.14 15.74
CA LEU A 49 -7.33 -3.26 16.30
C LEU A 49 -7.75 -2.56 17.60
N THR A 50 -9.06 -2.47 17.85
CA THR A 50 -9.65 -1.89 19.07
C THR A 50 -10.78 -2.77 19.61
N LYS A 51 -11.12 -2.59 20.89
CA LYS A 51 -12.34 -3.18 21.48
C LYS A 51 -13.60 -2.49 20.90
N PRO A 52 -14.78 -3.15 20.91
CA PRO A 52 -16.03 -2.54 20.46
C PRO A 52 -16.37 -1.23 21.17
N SER A 53 -16.99 -0.29 20.46
CA SER A 53 -17.23 1.07 20.94
C SER A 53 -18.58 1.62 20.49
N GLN A 54 -19.12 2.57 21.25
CA GLN A 54 -20.34 3.32 20.93
C GLN A 54 -20.05 4.80 20.64
N LYS A 55 -18.77 5.17 20.54
CA LYS A 55 -18.32 6.49 20.05
C LYS A 55 -18.53 6.57 18.53
N THR A 56 -18.57 7.77 17.96
CA THR A 56 -18.57 7.94 16.50
C THR A 56 -17.22 7.45 15.91
N PRO A 57 -17.19 6.94 14.67
CA PRO A 57 -15.96 6.39 14.06
C PRO A 57 -14.73 7.28 14.17
N GLU A 58 -14.88 8.59 13.93
CA GLU A 58 -13.81 9.56 14.07
C GLU A 58 -13.27 9.70 15.49
N ASN A 59 -14.10 9.51 16.51
CA ASN A 59 -13.68 9.55 17.91
C ASN A 59 -13.02 8.24 18.33
N VAL A 60 -13.52 7.08 17.86
CA VAL A 60 -12.83 5.79 18.05
C VAL A 60 -11.39 5.86 17.52
N VAL A 61 -11.21 6.40 16.31
CA VAL A 61 -9.88 6.58 15.70
C VAL A 61 -9.05 7.62 16.46
N LYS A 62 -9.60 8.80 16.78
CA LYS A 62 -8.90 9.84 17.56
C LYS A 62 -8.36 9.34 18.90
N ASP A 63 -9.13 8.52 19.60
CA ASP A 63 -8.75 7.99 20.91
C ASP A 63 -7.66 6.91 20.74
N ALA A 64 -7.87 5.97 19.82
CA ALA A 64 -6.94 4.87 19.56
C ALA A 64 -5.58 5.34 19.01
N LEU A 65 -5.52 6.44 18.26
CA LEU A 65 -4.26 7.04 17.81
C LEU A 65 -3.50 7.81 18.90
N LYS A 66 -4.12 8.09 20.06
CA LYS A 66 -3.49 8.80 21.19
C LYS A 66 -3.09 7.90 22.35
N GLU A 67 -3.91 6.89 22.65
CA GLU A 67 -3.71 6.01 23.80
C GLU A 67 -2.66 4.93 23.49
N LYS A 68 -1.48 5.02 24.13
CA LYS A 68 -0.37 4.04 24.03
C LYS A 68 -0.67 2.70 24.76
N THR A 69 -1.93 2.25 24.82
CA THR A 69 -2.40 1.15 25.70
C THR A 69 -3.48 0.26 25.08
N GLU A 70 -3.32 -1.07 25.24
CA GLU A 70 -4.31 -2.13 24.96
C GLU A 70 -4.95 -2.20 23.55
N HIS A 71 -4.30 -1.63 22.52
CA HIS A 71 -4.74 -1.71 21.13
C HIS A 71 -3.65 -2.32 20.23
N ALA A 72 -4.04 -3.04 19.18
CA ALA A 72 -3.12 -3.77 18.30
C ALA A 72 -2.48 -2.90 17.18
N LEU A 73 -2.61 -1.59 17.31
CA LEU A 73 -1.94 -0.59 16.46
C LEU A 73 -0.41 -0.62 16.63
N SER A 74 0.31 -0.16 15.63
CA SER A 74 1.78 -0.09 15.71
C SER A 74 2.26 1.05 16.64
N PRO A 75 3.49 0.96 17.18
CA PRO A 75 4.15 2.07 17.87
C PRO A 75 4.36 3.31 16.99
N LYS A 76 4.27 3.19 15.67
CA LYS A 76 4.33 4.31 14.72
C LYS A 76 2.96 4.93 14.44
N GLN A 77 1.90 4.13 14.46
CA GLN A 77 0.53 4.60 14.19
C GLN A 77 0.01 5.48 15.34
N VAL A 78 0.32 5.14 16.59
CA VAL A 78 -0.11 5.90 17.78
C VAL A 78 0.91 6.97 18.18
N SER A 79 0.47 8.19 18.52
CA SER A 79 1.33 9.24 19.08
C SER A 79 0.72 9.81 20.35
N GLY A 80 1.41 9.55 21.47
CA GLY A 80 0.98 9.89 22.83
C GLY A 80 1.74 11.08 23.41
N ASP A 81 2.25 11.94 22.55
CA ASP A 81 3.02 13.14 22.90
C ASP A 81 2.05 14.28 23.24
N LYS A 82 2.37 15.11 24.25
CA LYS A 82 1.52 16.25 24.63
C LYS A 82 1.40 17.23 23.46
N GLY A 83 0.22 17.83 23.31
CA GLY A 83 -0.09 18.72 22.19
C GLY A 83 -0.62 18.02 20.93
N VAL A 84 -0.57 16.67 20.85
CA VAL A 84 -1.07 15.92 19.68
C VAL A 84 -2.61 15.85 19.63
N ASP A 85 -3.17 16.18 18.46
CA ASP A 85 -4.54 15.84 18.07
C ASP A 85 -4.61 15.36 16.61
N TYR A 86 -5.78 14.90 16.19
CA TYR A 86 -6.04 14.47 14.81
C TYR A 86 -7.25 15.19 14.25
N LYS A 87 -7.12 15.79 13.07
CA LYS A 87 -8.20 16.47 12.33
C LYS A 87 -8.78 15.53 11.29
N VAL A 88 -10.10 15.36 11.28
CA VAL A 88 -10.79 14.60 10.23
C VAL A 88 -10.69 15.36 8.91
N LEU A 89 -10.08 14.75 7.90
CA LEU A 89 -10.06 15.25 6.52
C LEU A 89 -11.27 14.73 5.74
N GLN A 90 -11.58 13.45 5.90
CA GLN A 90 -12.63 12.76 5.14
C GLN A 90 -13.33 11.73 6.04
N LYS A 91 -14.65 11.59 5.87
CA LYS A 91 -15.42 10.49 6.47
C LYS A 91 -16.53 10.06 5.50
N ARG A 92 -16.59 8.77 5.16
CA ARG A 92 -17.62 8.18 4.28
C ARG A 92 -17.73 6.67 4.48
N GLY A 93 -18.74 6.04 3.88
CA GLY A 93 -18.75 4.59 3.76
C GLY A 93 -17.62 4.09 2.84
N SER A 94 -17.13 2.88 3.11
CA SER A 94 -16.13 2.17 2.31
C SER A 94 -16.73 0.97 1.57
N TYR A 95 -15.97 0.41 0.62
CA TYR A 95 -16.36 -0.73 -0.21
C TYR A 95 -16.53 -2.04 0.58
N ASP A 96 -15.87 -2.16 1.74
CA ASP A 96 -15.97 -3.29 2.67
C ASP A 96 -17.16 -3.15 3.64
N GLY A 97 -17.94 -2.07 3.55
CA GLY A 97 -19.09 -1.80 4.42
C GLY A 97 -18.74 -1.20 5.79
N THR A 98 -17.48 -0.85 6.03
CA THR A 98 -17.03 -0.03 7.16
C THR A 98 -17.25 1.47 6.90
N THR A 99 -17.00 2.30 7.92
CA THR A 99 -16.81 3.75 7.77
C THR A 99 -15.32 4.03 7.65
N LEU A 100 -14.92 4.57 6.50
CA LEU A 100 -13.60 5.15 6.30
C LEU A 100 -13.52 6.51 7.01
N VAL A 101 -12.42 6.75 7.71
CA VAL A 101 -12.05 8.04 8.29
C VAL A 101 -10.58 8.35 7.97
N ARG A 102 -10.32 9.45 7.25
CA ARG A 102 -8.97 9.99 7.04
C ARG A 102 -8.66 11.06 8.06
N MET A 103 -7.49 10.95 8.69
CA MET A 103 -6.99 11.82 9.75
C MET A 103 -5.71 12.53 9.31
N GLN A 104 -5.61 13.81 9.63
CA GLN A 104 -4.38 14.60 9.60
C GLN A 104 -3.86 14.75 11.04
N GLN A 105 -2.61 14.38 11.31
CA GLN A 105 -2.00 14.64 12.61
C GLN A 105 -1.79 16.16 12.80
N ILE A 106 -2.01 16.62 14.03
CA ILE A 106 -1.79 17.98 14.51
C ILE A 106 -0.92 17.92 15.76
N TYR A 107 -0.03 18.90 15.95
CA TYR A 107 0.67 19.14 17.21
C TYR A 107 0.63 20.64 17.53
N GLU A 108 0.19 20.99 18.76
CA GLU A 108 0.02 22.37 19.24
C GLU A 108 -0.75 23.28 18.24
N GLY A 109 -1.77 22.71 17.60
CA GLY A 109 -2.63 23.39 16.63
C GLY A 109 -2.11 23.47 15.19
N LYS A 110 -0.85 23.08 14.93
CA LYS A 110 -0.25 23.03 13.58
C LYS A 110 -0.38 21.63 12.98
N GLU A 111 -0.64 21.54 11.69
CA GLU A 111 -0.68 20.24 11.00
C GLU A 111 0.73 19.69 10.80
N VAL A 112 0.93 18.40 11.07
CA VAL A 112 2.22 17.72 10.85
C VAL A 112 2.23 17.21 9.41
N TYR A 113 3.02 17.85 8.56
CA TYR A 113 3.02 17.60 7.12
C TYR A 113 3.40 16.14 6.81
N GLY A 114 2.70 15.51 5.86
CA GLY A 114 2.95 14.11 5.45
C GLY A 114 2.39 13.05 6.40
N HIS A 115 2.06 13.39 7.66
CA HIS A 115 1.53 12.44 8.64
C HIS A 115 0.00 12.39 8.61
N GLN A 116 -0.52 11.62 7.65
CA GLN A 116 -1.94 11.29 7.51
C GLN A 116 -2.17 9.79 7.69
N LEU A 117 -3.32 9.44 8.26
CA LEU A 117 -3.71 8.05 8.50
C LEU A 117 -5.12 7.77 7.98
N THR A 118 -5.33 6.62 7.33
CA THR A 118 -6.65 6.18 6.86
C THR A 118 -7.11 4.97 7.68
N ALA A 119 -8.25 5.09 8.36
CA ALA A 119 -8.77 4.07 9.26
C ALA A 119 -10.16 3.59 8.83
N HIS A 120 -10.40 2.27 8.92
CA HIS A 120 -11.68 1.63 8.62
C HIS A 120 -12.35 1.19 9.93
N VAL A 121 -13.56 1.67 10.22
CA VAL A 121 -14.30 1.39 11.46
C VAL A 121 -15.61 0.66 11.16
N ASP A 122 -15.83 -0.49 11.78
CA ASP A 122 -17.02 -1.31 11.55
C ASP A 122 -18.28 -0.78 12.29
N LYS A 123 -19.38 -1.54 12.20
CA LYS A 123 -20.67 -1.20 12.84
C LYS A 123 -20.70 -1.49 14.35
N LYS A 124 -19.75 -2.26 14.88
CA LYS A 124 -19.51 -2.55 16.31
C LYS A 124 -18.58 -1.50 16.95
N GLY A 125 -18.04 -0.56 16.17
CA GLY A 125 -17.10 0.47 16.62
C GLY A 125 -15.66 -0.06 16.77
N ILE A 126 -15.33 -1.14 16.08
CA ILE A 126 -14.00 -1.77 16.01
C ILE A 126 -13.24 -1.17 14.83
N ILE A 127 -11.99 -0.75 15.04
CA ILE A 127 -11.09 -0.42 13.92
C ILE A 127 -10.61 -1.72 13.26
N LYS A 128 -10.91 -1.90 11.98
CA LYS A 128 -10.57 -3.09 11.18
C LYS A 128 -9.30 -2.92 10.34
N SER A 129 -8.86 -1.69 10.10
CA SER A 129 -7.53 -1.38 9.58
C SER A 129 -7.11 0.07 9.85
N VAL A 130 -5.79 0.31 9.82
CA VAL A 130 -5.16 1.64 9.74
C VAL A 130 -3.99 1.59 8.77
N SER A 131 -3.87 2.56 7.87
CA SER A 131 -2.69 2.85 7.04
C SER A 131 -2.10 4.22 7.41
N GLY A 132 -0.81 4.44 7.10
CA GLY A 132 -0.07 5.66 7.42
C GLY A 132 0.54 5.70 8.83
N GLU A 133 1.47 6.64 9.05
CA GLU A 133 2.24 6.77 10.30
C GLU A 133 2.01 8.11 10.99
N SER A 134 1.94 8.11 12.33
CA SER A 134 1.98 9.33 13.14
C SER A 134 3.42 9.69 13.49
N ALA A 135 3.79 10.97 13.36
CA ALA A 135 5.05 11.48 13.84
C ALA A 135 5.20 11.31 15.36
N GLN A 136 6.44 11.02 15.76
CA GLN A 136 6.86 10.69 17.12
C GLN A 136 7.93 11.67 17.61
N ASN A 137 8.02 11.85 18.92
CA ASN A 137 9.02 12.70 19.58
C ASN A 137 8.87 14.19 19.18
N LEU A 138 7.63 14.68 19.23
CA LEU A 138 7.28 16.07 18.92
C LEU A 138 7.45 17.02 20.13
N GLU A 139 7.57 16.51 21.37
CA GLU A 139 7.78 17.35 22.59
C GLU A 139 9.13 18.12 22.65
N LYS A 140 9.86 18.22 21.53
CA LYS A 140 11.17 18.87 21.41
C LYS A 140 11.12 20.37 21.70
N GLU A 141 12.18 20.89 22.31
CA GLU A 141 12.29 22.32 22.63
C GLU A 141 12.37 23.19 21.36
N ASP A 142 12.98 22.67 20.29
CA ASP A 142 13.14 23.39 19.03
C ASP A 142 11.80 23.73 18.35
N LEU A 143 10.75 22.92 18.59
CA LEU A 143 9.39 23.21 18.11
C LEU A 143 8.65 24.25 18.96
N LYS A 144 9.12 24.54 20.17
CA LYS A 144 8.57 25.56 21.07
C LYS A 144 9.20 26.94 20.85
N ASN A 145 10.31 27.01 20.10
CA ASN A 145 10.90 28.27 19.69
C ASN A 145 9.88 29.08 18.87
N PRO A 146 9.74 30.40 19.12
CA PRO A 146 8.87 31.24 18.32
C PRO A 146 9.44 31.37 16.90
N ILE A 147 8.60 31.12 15.91
CA ILE A 147 8.90 31.37 14.49
C ILE A 147 9.37 32.82 14.33
N ASN A 148 10.59 32.99 13.79
CA ASN A 148 11.20 34.29 13.55
C ASN A 148 11.16 34.71 12.07
N LEU A 149 10.94 33.77 11.14
CA LEU A 149 10.71 34.06 9.73
C LEU A 149 9.24 34.49 9.52
N SER A 150 8.99 35.65 8.91
CA SER A 150 7.63 36.08 8.59
C SER A 150 7.04 35.32 7.39
N LYS A 151 5.71 35.37 7.24
CA LYS A 151 5.00 34.78 6.09
C LYS A 151 5.39 35.38 4.74
N GLU A 152 5.90 36.62 4.71
CA GLU A 152 6.41 37.22 3.47
C GLU A 152 7.84 36.79 3.18
N GLU A 153 8.69 36.62 4.20
CA GLU A 153 10.02 36.04 4.03
C GLU A 153 9.95 34.57 3.60
N ALA A 154 8.95 33.81 4.05
CA ALA A 154 8.67 32.46 3.53
C ALA A 154 8.32 32.44 2.03
N LYS A 155 7.70 33.51 1.50
CA LYS A 155 7.47 33.69 0.05
C LYS A 155 8.75 34.15 -0.68
N GLN A 156 9.79 34.60 0.02
CA GLN A 156 10.98 35.17 -0.61
C GLN A 156 11.72 34.16 -1.50
N TYR A 157 11.62 32.86 -1.22
CA TYR A 157 12.13 31.82 -2.12
C TYR A 157 11.50 31.89 -3.53
N ILE A 158 10.19 32.14 -3.61
CA ILE A 158 9.46 32.27 -4.88
C ILE A 158 10.06 33.43 -5.71
N TYR A 159 10.15 34.63 -5.11
CA TYR A 159 10.75 35.79 -5.76
C TYR A 159 12.24 35.59 -6.11
N THR A 160 12.95 34.75 -5.35
CA THR A 160 14.37 34.45 -5.57
C THR A 160 14.58 33.46 -6.72
N LYS A 161 13.68 32.49 -6.90
CA LYS A 161 13.74 31.51 -8.00
C LYS A 161 13.20 32.06 -9.32
N TYR A 162 12.11 32.83 -9.29
CA TYR A 162 11.39 33.26 -10.51
C TYR A 162 11.47 34.76 -10.82
N GLY A 163 11.98 35.58 -9.90
CA GLY A 163 12.06 37.04 -10.05
C GLY A 163 11.01 37.81 -9.24
N ASN A 164 11.27 39.10 -9.03
CA ASN A 164 10.36 40.01 -8.32
C ASN A 164 9.16 40.44 -9.18
N ASP A 165 9.18 40.11 -10.48
CA ASP A 165 8.14 40.32 -11.48
C ASP A 165 7.23 39.09 -11.68
N ILE A 166 7.33 38.10 -10.79
CA ILE A 166 6.38 36.98 -10.72
C ILE A 166 4.96 37.49 -10.38
N GLN A 167 3.97 37.08 -11.18
CA GLN A 167 2.56 37.44 -10.99
C GLN A 167 1.79 36.24 -10.46
N PHE A 168 1.27 36.31 -9.23
CA PHE A 168 0.42 35.27 -8.68
C PHE A 168 -0.97 35.28 -9.34
N ILE A 169 -1.54 34.10 -9.61
CA ILE A 169 -2.88 33.96 -10.21
C ILE A 169 -3.98 33.65 -9.16
N SER A 170 -3.58 33.52 -7.91
CA SER A 170 -4.41 33.30 -6.73
C SER A 170 -3.67 33.88 -5.51
N GLU A 171 -4.34 34.05 -4.37
CA GLU A 171 -3.61 34.35 -3.13
C GLU A 171 -2.70 33.15 -2.74
N THR A 172 -1.44 33.45 -2.40
CA THR A 172 -0.47 32.44 -1.93
C THR A 172 -0.79 32.03 -0.50
N GLU A 173 -1.26 30.80 -0.31
CA GLU A 173 -1.52 30.22 1.00
C GLU A 173 -0.19 29.96 1.73
N VAL A 174 0.06 30.72 2.80
CA VAL A 174 1.19 30.49 3.71
C VAL A 174 0.66 29.98 5.05
N LYS A 175 0.79 28.67 5.24
CA LYS A 175 0.25 27.91 6.37
C LYS A 175 1.38 27.39 7.25
N GLU A 176 1.25 27.55 8.56
CA GLU A 176 2.21 26.98 9.51
C GLU A 176 1.96 25.48 9.66
N VAL A 177 3.02 24.70 9.51
CA VAL A 177 3.03 23.24 9.63
C VAL A 177 4.26 22.81 10.44
N ILE A 178 4.32 21.53 10.78
CA ILE A 178 5.53 20.90 11.27
C ILE A 178 6.02 19.95 10.19
N PHE A 179 7.28 20.10 9.77
CA PHE A 179 7.94 19.17 8.85
C PHE A 179 8.79 18.19 9.65
N VAL A 180 8.81 16.93 9.21
CA VAL A 180 9.62 15.86 9.81
C VAL A 180 10.61 15.34 8.77
N ASP A 181 11.90 15.56 9.00
CA ASP A 181 12.98 14.90 8.27
C ASP A 181 13.16 13.49 8.86
N GLU A 182 12.56 12.49 8.21
CA GLU A 182 12.64 11.08 8.62
C GLU A 182 14.07 10.53 8.61
N ASN A 183 14.93 11.01 7.69
CA ASN A 183 16.34 10.58 7.60
C ASN A 183 17.16 11.04 8.80
N ARG A 184 16.76 12.14 9.46
CA ARG A 184 17.41 12.70 10.65
C ARG A 184 16.62 12.49 11.94
N GLY A 185 15.37 12.04 11.85
CA GLY A 185 14.43 12.02 12.96
C GLY A 185 14.19 13.41 13.57
N GLN A 186 14.30 14.47 12.78
CA GLN A 186 14.21 15.87 13.22
C GLN A 186 12.90 16.50 12.77
N ALA A 187 12.24 17.22 13.68
CA ALA A 187 10.99 17.92 13.39
C ALA A 187 11.23 19.42 13.58
N THR A 188 10.81 20.23 12.61
CA THR A 188 10.98 21.70 12.62
C THR A 188 9.67 22.42 12.37
N ASN A 189 9.55 23.65 12.87
CA ASN A 189 8.49 24.56 12.44
C ASN A 189 8.75 24.93 10.98
N ALA A 190 7.75 24.78 10.12
CA ALA A 190 7.86 25.07 8.70
C ALA A 190 6.65 25.85 8.19
N TYR A 191 6.82 26.52 7.06
CA TYR A 191 5.72 27.04 6.26
C TYR A 191 5.44 26.10 5.09
N GLN A 192 4.21 25.63 5.00
CA GLN A 192 3.64 25.15 3.75
C GLN A 192 3.25 26.39 2.94
N VAL A 193 3.98 26.63 1.85
CA VAL A 193 3.75 27.74 0.93
C VAL A 193 3.16 27.17 -0.36
N THR A 194 1.85 27.22 -0.48
CA THR A 194 1.11 26.77 -1.67
C THR A 194 0.74 27.97 -2.52
N PHE A 195 1.09 27.95 -3.80
CA PHE A 195 0.88 29.07 -4.71
C PHE A 195 0.61 28.59 -6.13
N ALA A 196 0.05 29.50 -6.93
CA ALA A 196 0.05 29.42 -8.37
C ALA A 196 0.43 30.80 -8.93
N ALA A 197 1.40 30.85 -9.83
CA ALA A 197 1.92 32.11 -10.39
C ALA A 197 2.36 31.95 -11.85
N ALA A 198 2.72 33.06 -12.50
CA ALA A 198 2.53 33.22 -13.94
C ALA A 198 3.55 34.10 -14.69
N THR A 199 4.80 34.17 -14.25
CA THR A 199 5.88 34.79 -15.04
C THR A 199 7.23 34.11 -14.75
N PRO A 200 8.05 33.77 -15.78
CA PRO A 200 7.73 33.76 -17.21
C PRO A 200 6.79 32.62 -17.62
N ASN A 201 6.89 31.46 -16.95
CA ASN A 201 6.06 30.28 -17.13
C ASN A 201 4.95 30.26 -16.05
N TYR A 202 4.02 29.31 -16.09
CA TYR A 202 3.21 29.00 -14.92
C TYR A 202 3.94 28.05 -13.99
N VAL A 203 3.68 28.25 -12.70
CA VAL A 203 4.33 27.56 -11.61
C VAL A 203 3.30 27.35 -10.54
N SER A 204 3.07 26.09 -10.13
CA SER A 204 2.09 25.78 -9.08
C SER A 204 2.49 24.57 -8.25
N GLY A 205 1.98 24.53 -7.03
CA GLY A 205 2.25 23.47 -6.07
C GLY A 205 2.71 24.02 -4.73
N THR A 206 3.58 23.29 -4.04
CA THR A 206 3.93 23.56 -2.64
C THR A 206 5.44 23.55 -2.41
N TYR A 207 5.94 24.60 -1.76
CA TYR A 207 7.21 24.56 -1.03
C TYR A 207 6.95 24.26 0.44
N LEU A 208 7.86 23.50 1.06
CA LEU A 208 8.05 23.52 2.51
C LEU A 208 9.32 24.32 2.80
N VAL A 209 9.19 25.35 3.65
CA VAL A 209 10.28 26.28 4.00
C VAL A 209 10.49 26.23 5.52
N ASP A 210 11.73 26.09 6.00
CA ASP A 210 12.02 26.15 7.44
C ASP A 210 11.69 27.53 8.00
N ALA A 211 10.90 27.58 9.07
CA ALA A 211 10.37 28.83 9.62
C ALA A 211 11.36 29.58 10.54
N HIS A 212 12.62 29.15 10.60
CA HIS A 212 13.71 29.85 11.28
C HIS A 212 14.82 30.30 10.33
N SER A 213 15.24 29.45 9.39
CA SER A 213 16.32 29.76 8.44
C SER A 213 15.87 30.27 7.07
N GLY A 214 14.65 29.91 6.63
CA GLY A 214 14.19 30.17 5.27
C GLY A 214 14.71 29.16 4.22
N ASP A 215 15.39 28.09 4.64
CA ASP A 215 15.81 27.02 3.73
C ASP A 215 14.60 26.23 3.18
N VAL A 216 14.66 25.82 1.92
CA VAL A 216 13.63 24.92 1.34
C VAL A 216 13.90 23.50 1.78
N LEU A 217 12.94 22.94 2.53
CA LEU A 217 12.94 21.58 3.06
C LEU A 217 12.40 20.57 2.04
N LYS A 218 11.41 20.95 1.23
CA LYS A 218 10.85 20.14 0.14
C LYS A 218 10.30 21.04 -0.97
N ASN A 219 10.51 20.63 -2.21
CA ASN A 219 9.99 21.29 -3.42
C ASN A 219 9.04 20.33 -4.15
N MET A 220 7.74 20.64 -4.17
CA MET A 220 6.70 19.90 -4.90
C MET A 220 5.96 20.85 -5.83
N VAL A 221 6.72 21.60 -6.63
CA VAL A 221 6.22 22.60 -7.55
C VAL A 221 6.38 22.10 -8.98
N GLN A 222 5.27 22.05 -9.70
CA GLN A 222 5.23 21.80 -11.14
C GLN A 222 5.38 23.12 -11.89
N GLU A 223 6.17 23.09 -12.97
CA GLU A 223 6.30 24.19 -13.92
C GLU A 223 5.73 23.73 -15.27
N SER A 224 4.83 24.52 -15.83
CA SER A 224 4.19 24.33 -17.14
C SER A 224 3.88 25.71 -17.69
N ASP A 225 3.68 25.90 -18.98
CA ASP A 225 3.49 27.27 -19.46
C ASP A 225 2.08 27.83 -19.25
N LEU A 226 1.08 27.01 -18.86
CA LEU A 226 -0.32 27.40 -18.65
C LEU A 226 -0.55 28.33 -17.47
N LYS A 227 -0.62 29.61 -17.74
CA LYS A 227 -1.21 30.57 -16.81
C LYS A 227 -2.68 30.78 -17.19
N VAL A 228 -3.52 31.19 -16.23
CA VAL A 228 -4.97 31.38 -16.45
C VAL A 228 -5.45 32.63 -15.72
N ASN A 229 -6.46 33.31 -16.28
CA ASN A 229 -7.07 34.51 -15.68
C ASN A 229 -8.14 34.14 -14.63
N GLU A 230 -8.02 34.72 -13.43
CA GLU A 230 -8.88 34.45 -12.27
C GLU A 230 -10.37 34.72 -12.55
N GLU A 231 -10.75 35.88 -13.10
CA GLU A 231 -12.14 36.22 -13.42
C GLU A 231 -12.81 35.16 -14.34
N ARG A 232 -12.06 34.58 -15.27
CA ARG A 232 -12.53 33.49 -16.14
C ARG A 232 -12.73 32.18 -15.38
N VAL A 233 -11.87 31.88 -14.40
CA VAL A 233 -11.95 30.65 -13.59
C VAL A 233 -13.10 30.73 -12.59
N GLU A 234 -13.31 31.89 -11.96
CA GLU A 234 -14.51 32.12 -11.12
C GLU A 234 -15.79 32.00 -11.96
N ALA A 235 -15.82 32.61 -13.15
CA ALA A 235 -16.97 32.55 -14.06
C ALA A 235 -17.29 31.14 -14.60
N ILE A 236 -16.48 30.12 -14.30
CA ILE A 236 -16.76 28.70 -14.59
C ILE A 236 -16.99 27.83 -13.34
N GLN A 237 -16.78 28.34 -12.12
CA GLN A 237 -17.13 27.60 -10.89
C GLN A 237 -18.64 27.31 -10.83
N GLU A 238 -19.49 28.31 -11.06
CA GLU A 238 -20.94 28.17 -10.88
C GLU A 238 -21.60 27.23 -11.90
N SER A 239 -22.51 26.37 -11.41
CA SER A 239 -23.37 25.54 -12.24
C SER A 239 -24.49 26.37 -12.86
N LYS A 240 -24.49 26.52 -14.18
CA LYS A 240 -25.48 27.32 -14.94
C LYS A 240 -26.76 26.54 -15.27
N LYS A 241 -26.99 25.41 -14.58
CA LYS A 241 -28.04 24.40 -14.79
C LYS A 241 -29.48 24.93 -14.79
N SER A 242 -29.75 26.05 -14.13
CA SER A 242 -31.04 26.74 -14.13
C SER A 242 -31.35 27.53 -15.41
N ASN A 243 -30.33 27.90 -16.19
CA ASN A 243 -30.44 28.85 -17.30
C ASN A 243 -30.51 28.17 -18.68
N PHE A 244 -30.51 26.84 -18.71
CA PHE A 244 -30.30 26.05 -19.93
C PHE A 244 -31.26 24.86 -20.03
N LYS A 245 -31.68 24.56 -21.27
CA LYS A 245 -32.52 23.40 -21.58
C LYS A 245 -31.65 22.29 -22.18
N SER A 246 -31.54 21.17 -21.48
CA SER A 246 -30.76 20.00 -21.95
C SER A 246 -31.40 19.34 -23.17
N LEU A 247 -30.56 18.97 -24.13
CA LEU A 247 -30.90 18.29 -25.38
C LEU A 247 -29.79 17.25 -25.72
N THR A 248 -29.97 16.49 -26.80
CA THR A 248 -28.94 15.62 -27.35
C THR A 248 -28.30 16.27 -28.59
N GLY A 249 -26.97 16.36 -28.58
CA GLY A 249 -26.17 16.84 -29.69
C GLY A 249 -25.56 15.70 -30.51
N THR A 250 -25.01 16.08 -31.65
CA THR A 250 -24.26 15.19 -32.56
C THR A 250 -22.99 15.88 -33.05
N GLY A 251 -22.01 15.10 -33.48
CA GLY A 251 -20.80 15.62 -34.14
C GLY A 251 -19.94 14.46 -34.61
N LYS A 252 -18.90 14.75 -35.40
CA LYS A 252 -17.82 13.79 -35.63
C LYS A 252 -16.70 14.04 -34.64
N ASP A 253 -16.16 12.98 -34.04
CA ASP A 253 -14.91 13.05 -33.28
C ASP A 253 -13.69 13.12 -34.21
N ASP A 254 -12.49 13.21 -33.65
CA ASP A 254 -11.24 13.29 -34.40
C ASP A 254 -10.77 11.95 -34.99
N LEU A 255 -11.48 10.86 -34.68
CA LEU A 255 -11.39 9.57 -35.39
C LEU A 255 -12.38 9.53 -36.58
N GLY A 256 -13.17 10.59 -36.81
CA GLY A 256 -14.16 10.72 -37.87
C GLY A 256 -15.50 10.02 -37.59
N ILE A 257 -15.65 9.43 -36.41
CA ILE A 257 -16.81 8.65 -35.95
C ILE A 257 -17.90 9.62 -35.47
N THR A 258 -19.15 9.37 -35.86
CA THR A 258 -20.26 10.22 -35.42
C THR A 258 -20.68 9.85 -34.00
N ARG A 259 -20.57 10.80 -33.07
CA ARG A 259 -20.93 10.65 -31.64
C ARG A 259 -22.22 11.37 -31.30
N THR A 260 -22.84 10.94 -30.21
CA THR A 260 -23.99 11.59 -29.55
C THR A 260 -23.64 11.93 -28.11
N PHE A 261 -24.02 13.11 -27.64
CA PHE A 261 -23.65 13.62 -26.32
C PHE A 261 -24.74 14.59 -25.79
N GLY A 262 -24.70 14.94 -24.51
CA GLY A 262 -25.56 15.99 -23.96
C GLY A 262 -25.15 17.37 -24.48
N ILE A 263 -26.11 18.27 -24.68
CA ILE A 263 -25.88 19.69 -25.02
C ILE A 263 -26.93 20.57 -24.33
N SER A 264 -26.72 21.88 -24.36
CA SER A 264 -27.65 22.86 -23.79
C SER A 264 -28.10 23.90 -24.81
N GLU A 265 -29.41 24.12 -24.93
CA GLU A 265 -29.99 25.24 -25.65
C GLU A 265 -29.91 26.52 -24.79
N GLN A 266 -29.32 27.57 -25.37
CA GLN A 266 -29.14 28.89 -24.76
C GLN A 266 -30.33 29.81 -25.06
N SER A 267 -30.57 30.80 -24.18
CA SER A 267 -31.63 31.81 -24.36
C SER A 267 -31.51 32.68 -25.62
N ASN A 268 -30.35 32.66 -26.30
CA ASN A 268 -30.09 33.34 -27.58
C ASN A 268 -30.38 32.46 -28.82
N GLY A 269 -30.86 31.22 -28.64
CA GLY A 269 -31.16 30.27 -29.73
C GLY A 269 -29.96 29.48 -30.26
N LYS A 270 -28.77 29.60 -29.65
CA LYS A 270 -27.62 28.71 -29.90
C LYS A 270 -27.66 27.47 -29.01
N TYR A 271 -26.86 26.48 -29.39
CA TYR A 271 -26.57 25.30 -28.59
C TYR A 271 -25.13 25.38 -28.07
N ALA A 272 -24.87 24.85 -26.87
CA ALA A 272 -23.53 24.79 -26.26
C ALA A 272 -23.14 23.34 -25.94
N LEU A 273 -21.83 23.05 -25.99
CA LEU A 273 -21.23 21.85 -25.40
C LEU A 273 -21.22 21.96 -23.87
N ALA A 274 -22.41 21.88 -23.29
CA ALA A 274 -22.67 21.94 -21.86
C ALA A 274 -23.77 20.94 -21.51
N ASP A 275 -23.43 19.89 -20.77
CA ASP A 275 -24.37 18.86 -20.31
C ASP A 275 -24.60 18.97 -18.79
N TYR A 276 -25.78 19.46 -18.41
CA TYR A 276 -26.20 19.54 -17.02
C TYR A 276 -27.02 18.32 -16.55
N THR A 277 -27.15 17.26 -17.35
CA THR A 277 -27.73 15.98 -16.87
C THR A 277 -26.76 15.26 -15.92
N ARG A 278 -25.46 15.57 -16.01
CA ARG A 278 -24.37 15.02 -15.20
C ARG A 278 -23.90 16.05 -14.16
N GLY A 279 -24.02 15.71 -12.87
CA GLY A 279 -23.61 16.55 -11.74
C GLY A 279 -24.05 18.02 -11.81
N GLN A 280 -23.06 18.91 -11.62
CA GLN A 280 -23.12 20.36 -11.80
C GLN A 280 -22.88 20.81 -13.25
N GLY A 281 -22.52 19.90 -14.16
CA GLY A 281 -22.23 20.18 -15.56
C GLY A 281 -20.98 19.44 -16.07
N ILE A 282 -20.99 19.11 -17.35
CA ILE A 282 -19.79 18.89 -18.15
C ILE A 282 -19.78 20.02 -19.18
N GLU A 283 -18.73 20.84 -19.23
CA GLU A 283 -18.63 22.03 -20.09
C GLU A 283 -17.33 22.00 -20.91
N THR A 284 -17.42 22.16 -22.23
CA THR A 284 -16.24 22.15 -23.13
C THR A 284 -15.99 23.52 -23.74
N TYR A 285 -14.74 23.96 -23.65
CA TYR A 285 -14.26 25.27 -24.05
C TYR A 285 -13.24 25.16 -25.17
N ASP A 286 -13.36 26.07 -26.13
CA ASP A 286 -12.42 26.27 -27.23
C ASP A 286 -11.53 27.47 -26.89
N VAL A 287 -10.21 27.23 -26.76
CA VAL A 287 -9.23 28.30 -26.53
C VAL A 287 -8.61 28.81 -27.84
N ASN A 288 -8.98 28.25 -28.99
CA ASN A 288 -8.65 28.72 -30.34
C ASN A 288 -7.14 28.93 -30.55
N TYR A 289 -6.31 27.95 -30.17
CA TYR A 289 -4.84 28.00 -30.31
C TYR A 289 -4.23 29.28 -29.75
N ARG A 290 -4.77 29.77 -28.62
CA ARG A 290 -4.08 30.78 -27.82
C ARG A 290 -2.89 30.12 -27.16
N ASP A 291 -1.75 30.74 -27.41
CA ASP A 291 -0.47 30.38 -26.82
C ASP A 291 -0.59 30.29 -25.30
N ILE A 292 -0.21 29.15 -24.74
CA ILE A 292 -0.34 28.83 -23.32
C ILE A 292 0.64 29.71 -22.51
N THR A 293 1.82 29.97 -23.07
CA THR A 293 2.94 30.75 -22.53
C THR A 293 2.73 32.27 -22.65
N PHE A 294 2.14 32.75 -23.75
CA PHE A 294 2.09 34.19 -24.08
C PHE A 294 0.68 34.78 -24.26
N GLU A 295 -0.36 33.95 -24.30
CA GLU A 295 -1.77 34.37 -24.39
C GLU A 295 -2.67 33.73 -23.31
N GLU A 296 -2.06 33.39 -22.17
CA GLU A 296 -2.61 32.76 -20.97
C GLU A 296 -4.02 33.21 -20.56
N LYS A 297 -4.24 34.52 -20.55
CA LYS A 297 -5.43 35.21 -20.03
C LYS A 297 -6.73 34.91 -20.78
N TYR A 298 -6.67 34.15 -21.86
CA TYR A 298 -7.85 33.68 -22.58
C TYR A 298 -8.32 32.29 -22.12
N TYR A 299 -7.47 31.46 -21.52
CA TYR A 299 -7.84 30.16 -20.95
C TYR A 299 -8.96 30.33 -19.89
N PRO A 300 -9.94 29.40 -19.78
CA PRO A 300 -10.10 28.15 -20.55
C PRO A 300 -10.55 28.34 -22.00
N GLY A 301 -10.80 29.58 -22.45
CA GLY A 301 -11.28 29.91 -23.79
C GLY A 301 -12.70 30.47 -23.78
N ILE A 302 -13.51 30.02 -24.73
CA ILE A 302 -14.94 30.34 -24.85
C ILE A 302 -15.72 29.02 -24.91
N LEU A 303 -16.83 28.93 -24.17
CA LEU A 303 -17.71 27.76 -24.17
C LEU A 303 -18.16 27.47 -25.62
N THR A 304 -17.86 26.28 -26.13
CA THR A 304 -18.07 25.93 -27.54
C THR A 304 -19.56 25.98 -27.88
N THR A 305 -19.95 26.78 -28.89
CA THR A 305 -21.34 26.95 -29.31
C THR A 305 -21.56 26.75 -30.81
N SER A 306 -22.75 26.26 -31.17
CA SER A 306 -23.22 26.04 -32.54
C SER A 306 -24.61 26.66 -32.75
N THR A 307 -24.96 27.00 -33.98
CA THR A 307 -26.34 27.35 -34.39
C THR A 307 -27.18 26.11 -34.74
N SER A 308 -26.60 24.92 -34.63
CA SER A 308 -27.23 23.62 -34.87
C SER A 308 -26.99 22.68 -33.68
N THR A 309 -27.83 21.67 -33.52
CA THR A 309 -27.57 20.55 -32.60
C THR A 309 -26.43 19.63 -33.09
N THR A 310 -25.90 19.88 -34.29
CA THR A 310 -24.66 19.27 -34.78
C THR A 310 -23.47 20.23 -34.61
N PHE A 311 -22.37 19.70 -34.08
CA PHE A 311 -21.10 20.37 -33.88
C PHE A 311 -20.06 19.84 -34.87
N ASN A 312 -19.24 20.75 -35.42
CA ASN A 312 -18.38 20.48 -36.57
C ASN A 312 -16.88 20.50 -36.27
N ASP A 313 -16.47 20.98 -35.08
CA ASP A 313 -15.08 20.81 -34.63
C ASP A 313 -14.91 19.41 -34.00
N PRO A 314 -14.05 18.55 -34.57
CA PRO A 314 -13.81 17.23 -34.01
C PRO A 314 -13.09 17.24 -32.66
N LYS A 315 -12.31 18.28 -32.32
CA LYS A 315 -11.55 18.31 -31.08
C LYS A 315 -12.47 18.53 -29.87
N ALA A 316 -13.31 19.56 -29.90
CA ALA A 316 -14.33 19.81 -28.87
C ALA A 316 -15.37 18.69 -28.80
N VAL A 317 -15.77 18.09 -29.95
CA VAL A 317 -16.64 16.91 -29.95
C VAL A 317 -15.98 15.72 -29.25
N SER A 318 -14.69 15.48 -29.47
CA SER A 318 -13.95 14.41 -28.80
C SER A 318 -13.86 14.66 -27.30
N ALA A 319 -13.40 15.84 -26.86
CA ALA A 319 -13.32 16.19 -25.44
C ALA A 319 -14.68 16.05 -24.73
N HIS A 320 -15.75 16.59 -25.31
CA HIS A 320 -17.07 16.55 -24.69
C HIS A 320 -17.63 15.11 -24.61
N PHE A 321 -17.43 14.32 -25.67
CA PHE A 321 -17.80 12.90 -25.67
C PHE A 321 -17.00 12.10 -24.64
N LEU A 322 -15.67 12.26 -24.58
CA LEU A 322 -14.82 11.51 -23.65
C LEU A 322 -15.12 11.90 -22.20
N ALA A 323 -15.16 13.18 -21.85
CA ALA A 323 -15.54 13.64 -20.51
C ALA A 323 -16.91 13.11 -20.06
N THR A 324 -17.88 13.02 -20.98
CA THR A 324 -19.20 12.41 -20.72
C THR A 324 -19.09 10.94 -20.34
N ASN A 325 -18.34 10.14 -21.12
CA ASN A 325 -18.21 8.70 -20.88
C ASN A 325 -17.31 8.37 -19.68
N VAL A 326 -16.28 9.17 -19.41
CA VAL A 326 -15.43 9.05 -18.22
C VAL A 326 -16.23 9.29 -16.94
N TYR A 327 -17.05 10.35 -16.91
CA TYR A 327 -17.97 10.60 -15.80
C TYR A 327 -18.95 9.42 -15.62
N ASP A 328 -19.52 8.91 -16.71
CA ASP A 328 -20.45 7.77 -16.64
C ASP A 328 -19.76 6.47 -16.22
N PHE A 329 -18.53 6.18 -16.64
CA PHE A 329 -17.76 5.02 -16.18
C PHE A 329 -17.61 5.03 -14.65
N TYR A 330 -17.16 6.15 -14.07
CA TYR A 330 -17.01 6.29 -12.62
C TYR A 330 -18.34 6.17 -11.87
N LYS A 331 -19.42 6.71 -12.45
CA LYS A 331 -20.77 6.69 -11.89
C LYS A 331 -21.47 5.33 -12.03
N ASP A 332 -21.26 4.60 -13.12
CA ASP A 332 -21.99 3.37 -13.40
C ASP A 332 -21.21 2.13 -12.95
N LYS A 333 -19.87 2.13 -13.00
CA LYS A 333 -19.06 1.07 -12.36
C LYS A 333 -18.98 1.26 -10.84
N TYR A 334 -18.45 2.39 -10.37
CA TYR A 334 -18.10 2.60 -8.96
C TYR A 334 -19.09 3.44 -8.14
N LYS A 335 -20.19 3.90 -8.75
CA LYS A 335 -21.19 4.79 -8.12
C LYS A 335 -20.64 6.15 -7.67
N ARG A 336 -19.50 6.55 -8.23
CA ARG A 336 -18.81 7.82 -7.93
C ARG A 336 -19.42 8.97 -8.73
N ASN A 337 -19.84 10.04 -8.06
CA ASN A 337 -20.46 11.20 -8.71
C ASN A 337 -19.42 12.27 -9.07
N SER A 338 -18.94 12.28 -10.31
CA SER A 338 -17.78 13.09 -10.75
C SER A 338 -16.46 12.74 -10.03
N PHE A 339 -15.38 13.43 -10.38
CA PHE A 339 -14.07 13.21 -9.78
C PHE A 339 -14.08 13.42 -8.26
N ASP A 340 -14.81 14.40 -7.74
CA ASP A 340 -14.89 14.72 -6.29
C ASP A 340 -15.93 13.93 -5.47
N ASN A 341 -16.62 12.99 -6.12
CA ASN A 341 -17.74 12.21 -5.58
C ASN A 341 -18.97 13.01 -5.09
N LYS A 342 -19.07 14.32 -5.38
CA LYS A 342 -20.22 15.18 -5.03
C LYS A 342 -20.88 15.81 -6.27
N GLY A 343 -20.41 15.46 -7.46
CA GLY A 343 -20.95 15.91 -8.73
C GLY A 343 -20.36 17.22 -9.23
N LYS A 344 -19.15 17.59 -8.77
CA LYS A 344 -18.46 18.80 -9.21
C LYS A 344 -18.30 18.88 -10.73
N LYS A 345 -18.38 20.09 -11.27
CA LYS A 345 -18.34 20.36 -12.71
C LYS A 345 -17.05 19.81 -13.33
N VAL A 346 -17.19 19.13 -14.47
CA VAL A 346 -16.06 18.74 -15.34
C VAL A 346 -15.89 19.82 -16.41
N VAL A 347 -14.70 20.39 -16.52
CA VAL A 347 -14.34 21.35 -17.57
C VAL A 347 -13.31 20.73 -18.49
N SER A 348 -13.50 20.84 -19.80
CA SER A 348 -12.50 20.43 -20.80
C SER A 348 -12.11 21.61 -21.69
N VAL A 349 -10.82 21.75 -21.98
CA VAL A 349 -10.26 22.76 -22.89
C VAL A 349 -9.65 22.07 -24.10
N VAL A 350 -9.96 22.57 -25.29
CA VAL A 350 -9.39 22.07 -26.56
C VAL A 350 -8.73 23.19 -27.36
N HIS A 351 -7.94 22.79 -28.36
CA HIS A 351 -7.08 23.68 -29.14
C HIS A 351 -6.08 24.46 -28.27
N ALA A 352 -5.63 23.86 -27.16
CA ALA A 352 -4.53 24.39 -26.35
C ALA A 352 -3.19 24.19 -27.09
N TRP A 353 -2.18 25.02 -26.78
CA TRP A 353 -0.90 25.04 -27.51
C TRP A 353 0.23 25.77 -26.77
N ASP A 354 1.39 25.12 -26.61
CA ASP A 354 2.67 25.73 -26.23
C ASP A 354 3.58 26.00 -27.45
N SER A 355 4.05 27.24 -27.61
CA SER A 355 4.96 27.63 -28.70
C SER A 355 6.45 27.47 -28.40
N GLY A 356 6.82 27.32 -27.13
CA GLY A 356 8.14 26.85 -26.70
C GLY A 356 8.39 25.40 -27.10
N GLU A 357 7.35 24.56 -27.11
CA GLU A 357 7.44 23.15 -27.49
C GLU A 357 7.22 22.87 -28.99
N THR A 358 6.29 23.57 -29.66
CA THR A 358 6.03 23.40 -31.10
C THR A 358 5.61 24.69 -31.80
N SER A 359 6.14 24.95 -32.99
CA SER A 359 5.73 26.09 -33.82
C SER A 359 4.46 25.84 -34.66
N ASP A 360 3.89 24.63 -34.61
CA ASP A 360 2.59 24.30 -35.19
C ASP A 360 1.63 23.87 -34.06
N PRO A 361 0.57 24.67 -33.77
CA PRO A 361 -0.40 24.38 -32.71
C PRO A 361 -1.06 23.01 -32.82
N LYS A 362 -1.19 22.47 -34.04
CA LYS A 362 -1.89 21.20 -34.28
C LYS A 362 -1.07 19.97 -33.95
N ASN A 363 0.22 20.16 -33.68
CA ASN A 363 1.15 19.10 -33.29
C ASN A 363 1.50 19.15 -31.79
N TRP A 364 0.85 20.02 -31.00
CA TRP A 364 1.06 20.10 -29.54
C TRP A 364 0.42 18.89 -28.86
N GLY A 365 1.13 17.78 -28.81
CA GLY A 365 0.73 16.55 -28.15
C GLY A 365 0.90 16.55 -26.63
N ASN A 366 0.26 17.48 -25.90
CA ASN A 366 0.10 17.35 -24.45
C ASN A 366 -1.35 17.06 -24.05
N ALA A 367 -1.50 16.51 -22.86
CA ALA A 367 -2.71 16.63 -22.05
C ALA A 367 -2.28 16.80 -20.59
N PHE A 368 -3.07 17.53 -19.79
CA PHE A 368 -2.92 17.52 -18.33
C PHE A 368 -4.20 17.99 -17.62
N SER A 369 -4.38 17.55 -16.37
CA SER A 369 -5.40 18.05 -15.43
C SER A 369 -4.86 19.20 -14.58
N ALA A 370 -5.28 20.44 -14.87
CA ALA A 370 -5.00 21.61 -14.03
C ALA A 370 -6.08 21.80 -12.95
N ASN A 371 -5.71 22.20 -11.73
CA ASN A 371 -6.65 22.58 -10.66
C ASN A 371 -6.36 24.02 -10.20
N ILE A 372 -7.21 24.97 -10.59
CA ILE A 372 -7.01 26.41 -10.38
C ILE A 372 -8.23 26.98 -9.68
N ASN A 373 -8.05 27.67 -8.55
CA ASN A 373 -9.13 28.23 -7.72
C ASN A 373 -10.30 27.24 -7.52
N ASN A 374 -9.96 26.01 -7.12
CA ASN A 374 -10.89 24.88 -6.96
C ASN A 374 -11.64 24.42 -8.23
N VAL A 375 -11.28 24.86 -9.44
CA VAL A 375 -11.79 24.31 -10.70
C VAL A 375 -10.77 23.34 -11.31
N SER A 376 -11.20 22.09 -11.49
CA SER A 376 -10.42 21.08 -12.20
C SER A 376 -10.75 21.14 -13.69
N MET A 377 -9.74 21.32 -14.54
CA MET A 377 -9.83 21.48 -15.99
C MET A 377 -8.95 20.45 -16.68
N LEU A 378 -9.53 19.68 -17.59
CA LEU A 378 -8.82 18.72 -18.43
C LEU A 378 -8.42 19.42 -19.73
N ILE A 379 -7.13 19.63 -19.94
CA ILE A 379 -6.62 20.50 -21.01
C ILE A 379 -5.94 19.62 -22.06
N TYR A 380 -6.40 19.71 -23.31
CA TYR A 380 -5.95 18.84 -24.39
C TYR A 380 -5.40 19.63 -25.57
N GLY A 381 -4.21 19.23 -25.98
CA GLY A 381 -3.68 19.52 -27.30
C GLY A 381 -4.30 18.66 -28.39
N ASP A 382 -4.24 19.16 -29.62
CA ASP A 382 -4.93 18.59 -30.78
C ASP A 382 -4.68 17.07 -31.01
N PRO A 383 -3.45 16.55 -30.90
CA PRO A 383 -3.20 15.11 -31.07
C PRO A 383 -3.75 14.23 -29.94
N MET A 384 -3.92 14.75 -28.72
CA MET A 384 -4.18 13.94 -27.52
C MET A 384 -5.67 13.77 -27.21
N VAL A 385 -6.52 14.73 -27.58
CA VAL A 385 -7.97 14.74 -27.26
C VAL A 385 -8.78 13.58 -27.89
N ARG A 386 -8.16 12.74 -28.71
CA ARG A 386 -8.76 11.54 -29.33
C ARG A 386 -8.46 10.24 -28.60
N SER A 387 -7.58 10.27 -27.61
CA SER A 387 -7.14 9.10 -26.85
C SER A 387 -8.04 8.89 -25.63
N PHE A 388 -8.69 7.73 -25.56
CA PHE A 388 -9.73 7.40 -24.58
C PHE A 388 -9.11 7.17 -23.20
N ASP A 389 -7.93 6.55 -23.20
CA ASP A 389 -7.07 6.31 -22.05
C ASP A 389 -6.53 7.61 -21.45
N ILE A 390 -5.99 8.54 -22.25
CA ILE A 390 -5.52 9.85 -21.78
C ILE A 390 -6.68 10.64 -21.16
N ALA A 391 -7.86 10.64 -21.79
CA ALA A 391 -9.03 11.30 -21.21
C ALA A 391 -9.46 10.69 -19.86
N GLY A 392 -9.20 9.41 -19.64
CA GLY A 392 -9.36 8.75 -18.35
C GLY A 392 -8.23 9.03 -17.35
N HIS A 393 -6.99 9.10 -17.82
CA HIS A 393 -5.78 9.43 -17.07
C HIS A 393 -5.92 10.81 -16.40
N GLU A 394 -6.24 11.86 -17.19
CA GLU A 394 -6.41 13.23 -16.65
C GLU A 394 -7.52 13.31 -15.59
N PHE A 395 -8.64 12.66 -15.84
CA PHE A 395 -9.75 12.64 -14.88
C PHE A 395 -9.37 11.87 -13.60
N THR A 396 -8.49 10.88 -13.70
CA THR A 396 -8.08 10.05 -12.57
C THR A 396 -7.16 10.80 -11.61
N HIS A 397 -6.30 11.70 -12.08
CA HIS A 397 -5.56 12.60 -11.17
C HIS A 397 -6.54 13.42 -10.31
N ALA A 398 -7.59 13.98 -10.91
CA ALA A 398 -8.62 14.71 -10.17
C ALA A 398 -9.44 13.82 -9.21
N VAL A 399 -9.53 12.50 -9.46
CA VAL A 399 -10.06 11.51 -8.49
C VAL A 399 -9.07 11.30 -7.34
N THR A 400 -7.79 11.04 -7.64
CA THR A 400 -6.71 10.82 -6.67
C THR A 400 -6.58 12.00 -5.70
N SER A 401 -6.52 13.24 -6.20
CA SER A 401 -6.49 14.48 -5.38
C SER A 401 -7.73 14.71 -4.51
N SER A 402 -8.81 13.94 -4.70
CA SER A 402 -10.04 14.04 -3.89
C SER A 402 -10.23 12.90 -2.88
N GLU A 403 -9.31 11.92 -2.85
CA GLU A 403 -9.39 10.72 -2.00
C GLU A 403 -8.10 10.50 -1.22
N SER A 404 -7.12 9.77 -1.77
CA SER A 404 -5.80 9.54 -1.16
C SER A 404 -4.96 10.81 -1.07
N ASN A 405 -5.13 11.72 -2.04
CA ASN A 405 -4.34 12.93 -2.21
C ASN A 405 -2.83 12.65 -2.24
N LEU A 406 -2.43 11.58 -2.93
CA LEU A 406 -1.03 11.24 -3.21
C LEU A 406 -0.26 12.47 -3.73
N GLU A 407 0.85 12.80 -3.06
CA GLU A 407 1.77 13.83 -3.52
C GLU A 407 2.24 13.52 -4.95
N PHE A 408 2.46 14.55 -5.77
CA PHE A 408 3.01 14.37 -7.12
C PHE A 408 4.55 14.45 -7.07
N PHE A 409 5.15 13.49 -6.35
CA PHE A 409 6.59 13.46 -6.03
C PHE A 409 7.04 12.02 -5.70
N GLY A 410 8.20 11.59 -6.20
CA GLY A 410 8.80 10.28 -5.88
C GLY A 410 7.85 9.09 -6.06
N GLU A 411 7.88 8.14 -5.10
CA GLU A 411 7.01 6.94 -5.15
C GLU A 411 5.52 7.26 -5.09
N SER A 412 5.06 8.21 -4.27
CA SER A 412 3.63 8.57 -4.19
C SER A 412 3.15 9.19 -5.50
N GLY A 413 4.00 9.98 -6.16
CA GLY A 413 3.75 10.52 -7.50
C GLY A 413 3.75 9.44 -8.59
N ALA A 414 4.69 8.49 -8.52
CA ALA A 414 4.71 7.34 -9.42
C ALA A 414 3.50 6.41 -9.24
N ILE A 415 2.91 6.32 -8.04
CA ILE A 415 1.62 5.65 -7.81
C ILE A 415 0.48 6.47 -8.43
N ASN A 416 0.47 7.80 -8.25
CA ASN A 416 -0.54 8.70 -8.83
C ASN A 416 -0.61 8.55 -10.37
N GLU A 417 0.55 8.59 -11.03
CA GLU A 417 0.72 8.28 -12.46
C GLU A 417 0.21 6.89 -12.87
N ALA A 418 0.65 5.85 -12.17
CA ALA A 418 0.28 4.48 -12.51
C ALA A 418 -1.22 4.21 -12.32
N LEU A 419 -1.84 4.81 -11.28
CA LEU A 419 -3.28 4.76 -11.08
C LEU A 419 -4.03 5.44 -12.23
N SER A 420 -3.53 6.57 -12.72
CA SER A 420 -4.12 7.24 -13.89
C SER A 420 -3.97 6.42 -15.18
N ASP A 421 -2.85 5.74 -15.42
CA ASP A 421 -2.69 4.77 -16.53
C ASP A 421 -3.63 3.56 -16.41
N ILE A 422 -3.71 2.94 -15.22
CA ILE A 422 -4.57 1.78 -14.94
C ILE A 422 -6.04 2.13 -15.18
N MET A 423 -6.48 3.30 -14.70
CA MET A 423 -7.86 3.75 -14.88
C MET A 423 -8.14 4.27 -16.30
N GLY A 424 -7.15 4.88 -16.97
CA GLY A 424 -7.21 5.19 -18.40
C GLY A 424 -7.49 3.93 -19.24
N THR A 425 -6.73 2.85 -18.99
CA THR A 425 -6.93 1.55 -19.64
C THR A 425 -8.33 0.97 -19.38
N ALA A 426 -8.85 1.11 -18.15
CA ALA A 426 -10.21 0.70 -17.80
C ALA A 426 -11.30 1.52 -18.54
N ILE A 427 -11.01 2.79 -18.81
CA ILE A 427 -11.88 3.74 -19.49
C ILE A 427 -11.86 3.52 -21.01
N GLU A 428 -10.70 3.20 -21.61
CA GLU A 428 -10.62 2.74 -23.00
C GLU A 428 -11.50 1.49 -23.21
N LYS A 429 -11.34 0.47 -22.33
CA LYS A 429 -12.16 -0.75 -22.32
C LYS A 429 -13.66 -0.44 -22.22
N TYR A 430 -14.04 0.55 -21.43
CA TYR A 430 -15.45 0.98 -21.32
C TYR A 430 -15.95 1.69 -22.58
N ILE A 431 -15.25 2.73 -23.04
CA ILE A 431 -15.65 3.58 -24.18
C ILE A 431 -15.70 2.79 -25.49
N ASN A 432 -14.82 1.79 -25.63
CA ASN A 432 -14.65 1.00 -26.84
C ASN A 432 -15.26 -0.42 -26.72
N ASN A 433 -16.29 -0.59 -25.89
CA ASN A 433 -17.13 -1.80 -25.79
C ASN A 433 -16.37 -3.11 -25.49
N GLY A 434 -15.27 -3.04 -24.74
CA GLY A 434 -14.43 -4.17 -24.36
C GLY A 434 -13.18 -4.39 -25.24
N GLU A 435 -13.03 -3.67 -26.35
CA GLU A 435 -11.79 -3.65 -27.12
C GLU A 435 -10.83 -2.60 -26.53
N PHE A 436 -9.68 -3.04 -26.00
CA PHE A 436 -8.66 -2.16 -25.43
C PHE A 436 -7.27 -2.76 -25.59
N ASN A 437 -6.23 -2.03 -25.19
CA ASN A 437 -4.85 -2.45 -25.32
C ASN A 437 -3.99 -2.21 -24.04
N TRP A 438 -2.66 -2.28 -24.15
CA TRP A 438 -1.73 -2.17 -22.99
C TRP A 438 -0.59 -1.16 -23.22
N THR A 439 -0.67 -0.34 -24.27
CA THR A 439 0.06 0.92 -24.36
C THR A 439 -0.79 2.07 -23.86
N ILE A 440 -0.14 3.21 -23.64
CA ILE A 440 -0.78 4.47 -23.28
C ILE A 440 -0.52 5.49 -24.39
N GLY A 441 -1.56 6.16 -24.83
CA GLY A 441 -1.59 7.28 -25.74
C GLY A 441 -1.47 6.93 -27.23
N GLU A 442 -1.47 5.66 -27.66
CA GLU A 442 -1.19 5.34 -29.07
C GLU A 442 -2.24 5.85 -30.07
N GLN A 443 -3.49 6.06 -29.64
CA GLN A 443 -4.51 6.78 -30.40
C GLN A 443 -4.08 8.22 -30.81
N SER A 444 -3.16 8.84 -30.08
CA SER A 444 -2.56 10.13 -30.45
C SER A 444 -1.67 10.06 -31.69
N GLY A 445 -1.14 8.87 -32.01
CA GLY A 445 -0.10 8.64 -33.02
C GLY A 445 1.24 8.18 -32.46
N SER A 446 1.43 8.18 -31.14
CA SER A 446 2.63 7.71 -30.45
C SER A 446 2.33 6.99 -29.14
N VAL A 447 2.97 5.84 -28.92
CA VAL A 447 3.00 5.14 -27.63
C VAL A 447 3.85 5.93 -26.63
N LEU A 448 3.26 6.37 -25.52
CA LEU A 448 3.91 7.11 -24.43
C LEU A 448 4.53 6.16 -23.39
N ARG A 449 3.74 5.16 -22.97
CA ARG A 449 4.10 4.11 -21.99
C ARG A 449 3.55 2.75 -22.45
N ASN A 450 4.06 1.66 -21.88
CA ASN A 450 3.61 0.29 -22.19
C ASN A 450 3.56 -0.56 -20.92
N MET A 451 2.36 -0.81 -20.39
CA MET A 451 2.18 -1.55 -19.13
C MET A 451 2.62 -3.01 -19.23
N LYS A 452 2.44 -3.61 -20.42
CA LYS A 452 2.83 -5.01 -20.68
C LYS A 452 4.33 -5.21 -20.71
N ASN A 453 5.06 -4.26 -21.30
CA ASN A 453 6.51 -4.27 -21.41
C ASN A 453 7.08 -2.84 -21.39
N PRO A 454 7.29 -2.25 -20.19
CA PRO A 454 7.84 -0.90 -20.03
C PRO A 454 9.10 -0.68 -20.87
N SER A 455 10.06 -1.62 -20.79
CA SER A 455 11.36 -1.55 -21.47
C SER A 455 11.29 -1.51 -23.01
N SER A 456 10.13 -1.76 -23.62
CA SER A 456 9.92 -1.57 -25.07
C SER A 456 9.82 -0.11 -25.48
N VAL A 457 9.49 0.78 -24.53
CA VAL A 457 9.44 2.23 -24.70
C VAL A 457 10.62 2.84 -23.96
N LYS A 458 11.12 3.97 -24.46
CA LYS A 458 12.19 4.74 -23.84
C LYS A 458 11.61 6.03 -23.26
N PHE A 459 12.06 6.36 -22.06
CA PHE A 459 11.92 7.70 -21.51
C PHE A 459 12.76 8.70 -22.33
N PHE A 460 12.53 10.00 -22.17
CA PHE A 460 13.06 11.02 -23.07
C PHE A 460 14.59 11.06 -23.15
N ASN A 461 15.27 10.78 -22.03
CA ASN A 461 16.73 10.67 -21.93
C ASN A 461 17.31 9.41 -22.62
N GLY A 462 16.45 8.58 -23.23
CA GLY A 462 16.81 7.38 -23.97
C GLY A 462 16.92 6.11 -23.11
N VAL A 463 16.72 6.20 -21.79
CA VAL A 463 16.68 5.05 -20.88
C VAL A 463 15.36 4.28 -21.07
N PRO A 464 15.36 2.93 -21.16
CA PRO A 464 14.11 2.16 -21.17
C PRO A 464 13.34 2.34 -19.86
N TYR A 465 12.00 2.42 -19.92
CA TYR A 465 11.20 2.49 -18.69
C TYR A 465 11.40 1.23 -17.80
N PRO A 466 11.45 1.39 -16.46
CA PRO A 466 11.64 0.29 -15.53
C PRO A 466 10.41 -0.63 -15.46
N ASP A 467 10.66 -1.93 -15.25
CA ASP A 467 9.62 -2.95 -15.08
C ASP A 467 9.73 -3.68 -13.72
N ASP A 468 10.73 -3.33 -12.90
CA ASP A 468 10.87 -3.78 -11.52
C ASP A 468 11.60 -2.74 -10.64
N TYR A 469 11.41 -2.82 -9.33
CA TYR A 469 11.88 -1.86 -8.34
C TYR A 469 13.41 -1.77 -8.20
N SER A 470 14.18 -2.77 -8.68
CA SER A 470 15.66 -2.66 -8.72
C SER A 470 16.19 -1.72 -9.81
N LYS A 471 15.27 -1.07 -10.55
CA LYS A 471 15.52 -0.03 -11.56
C LYS A 471 14.87 1.32 -11.19
N TYR A 472 14.33 1.46 -9.97
CA TYR A 472 13.81 2.73 -9.48
C TYR A 472 14.91 3.81 -9.53
N SER A 473 14.55 5.04 -9.89
CA SER A 473 15.48 6.17 -9.92
C SER A 473 14.76 7.48 -9.63
N ASP A 474 15.32 8.30 -8.75
CA ASP A 474 14.94 9.69 -8.51
C ASP A 474 15.25 10.63 -9.71
N LEU A 475 15.96 10.12 -10.72
CA LEU A 475 16.51 10.89 -11.84
C LEU A 475 17.28 12.17 -11.41
N ASN A 476 17.85 12.18 -10.20
CA ASN A 476 18.47 13.35 -9.54
C ASN A 476 17.51 14.55 -9.34
N GLY A 477 16.21 14.30 -9.23
CA GLY A 477 15.16 15.32 -9.05
C GLY A 477 14.49 15.78 -10.35
N GLU A 478 14.89 15.27 -11.51
CA GLU A 478 14.08 15.39 -12.74
C GLU A 478 12.74 14.65 -12.58
N ASP A 479 11.73 15.02 -13.36
CA ASP A 479 10.43 14.32 -13.40
C ASP A 479 9.75 14.19 -12.01
N ASN A 480 9.89 15.21 -11.15
CA ASN A 480 9.43 15.19 -9.74
C ASN A 480 9.93 13.97 -8.95
N GLU A 481 11.21 13.61 -9.10
CA GLU A 481 11.81 12.35 -8.65
C GLU A 481 11.32 11.10 -9.40
N GLY A 482 11.16 11.24 -10.73
CA GLY A 482 10.86 10.12 -11.63
C GLY A 482 9.42 9.61 -11.57
N VAL A 483 8.41 10.46 -11.40
CA VAL A 483 7.00 10.02 -11.27
C VAL A 483 6.51 9.28 -12.52
N HIS A 484 6.67 9.86 -13.72
CA HIS A 484 6.28 9.21 -14.98
C HIS A 484 7.21 8.04 -15.30
N PHE A 485 8.48 8.12 -14.91
CA PHE A 485 9.46 7.04 -15.11
C PHE A 485 9.14 5.81 -14.26
N ASN A 486 9.03 5.95 -12.94
CA ASN A 486 8.86 4.86 -11.98
C ASN A 486 7.43 4.28 -11.96
N SER A 487 6.41 5.02 -12.39
CA SER A 487 5.03 4.54 -12.52
C SER A 487 4.91 3.24 -13.33
N SER A 488 5.80 3.11 -14.32
CA SER A 488 5.86 1.96 -15.22
C SER A 488 6.16 0.62 -14.51
N ILE A 489 6.74 0.65 -13.30
CA ILE A 489 6.88 -0.53 -12.42
C ILE A 489 5.51 -0.99 -11.91
N ILE A 490 4.67 -0.06 -11.43
CA ILE A 490 3.30 -0.38 -10.95
C ILE A 490 2.39 -0.75 -12.12
N ASN A 491 2.54 -0.12 -13.28
CA ASN A 491 1.88 -0.55 -14.51
C ASN A 491 2.22 -2.01 -14.87
N LYS A 492 3.48 -2.43 -14.64
CA LYS A 492 3.90 -3.81 -14.85
C LYS A 492 3.25 -4.77 -13.84
N VAL A 493 3.13 -4.37 -12.58
CA VAL A 493 2.37 -5.13 -11.55
C VAL A 493 0.90 -5.27 -11.97
N ALA A 494 0.25 -4.19 -12.40
CA ALA A 494 -1.13 -4.20 -12.87
C ALA A 494 -1.35 -5.13 -14.07
N TYR A 495 -0.46 -5.09 -15.08
CA TYR A 495 -0.47 -6.06 -16.18
C TYR A 495 -0.36 -7.51 -15.67
N LEU A 496 0.55 -7.78 -14.72
CA LEU A 496 0.75 -9.13 -14.19
C LEU A 496 -0.44 -9.62 -13.37
N ILE A 497 -1.12 -8.76 -12.59
CA ILE A 497 -2.35 -9.11 -11.89
C ILE A 497 -3.46 -9.46 -12.89
N ALA A 498 -3.63 -8.65 -13.94
CA ALA A 498 -4.69 -8.86 -14.92
C ALA A 498 -4.45 -10.08 -15.83
N GLN A 499 -3.28 -10.18 -16.45
CA GLN A 499 -2.97 -11.14 -17.52
C GLN A 499 -2.06 -12.29 -17.10
N GLY A 500 -1.35 -12.17 -15.98
CA GLY A 500 -0.34 -13.13 -15.55
C GLY A 500 0.91 -13.18 -16.43
N GLY A 501 1.64 -14.28 -16.29
CA GLY A 501 2.91 -14.56 -16.96
C GLY A 501 4.10 -14.60 -16.01
N THR A 502 5.28 -14.88 -16.54
CA THR A 502 6.53 -14.97 -15.75
C THR A 502 7.35 -13.70 -15.87
N HIS A 503 7.78 -13.14 -14.74
CA HIS A 503 8.67 -11.97 -14.68
C HIS A 503 9.62 -12.09 -13.47
N ASN A 504 10.90 -11.76 -13.64
CA ASN A 504 11.97 -11.98 -12.66
C ASN A 504 12.00 -13.38 -12.00
N GLY A 505 11.57 -14.42 -12.73
CA GLY A 505 11.49 -15.81 -12.25
C GLY A 505 10.20 -16.17 -11.52
N VAL A 506 9.44 -15.19 -11.02
CA VAL A 506 8.11 -15.39 -10.42
C VAL A 506 7.09 -15.59 -11.53
N THR A 507 6.19 -16.57 -11.38
CA THR A 507 5.08 -16.81 -12.32
C THR A 507 3.76 -16.46 -11.68
N VAL A 508 3.02 -15.56 -12.32
CA VAL A 508 1.75 -14.99 -11.87
C VAL A 508 0.61 -15.55 -12.71
N ASN A 509 -0.49 -15.95 -12.06
CA ASN A 509 -1.73 -16.37 -12.73
C ASN A 509 -2.66 -15.17 -12.86
N GLY A 510 -3.05 -14.76 -14.08
CA GLY A 510 -3.90 -13.59 -14.27
C GLY A 510 -5.32 -13.79 -13.75
N ILE A 511 -5.88 -12.79 -13.06
CA ILE A 511 -7.25 -12.81 -12.50
C ILE A 511 -8.27 -12.01 -13.32
N GLY A 512 -7.86 -11.48 -14.48
CA GLY A 512 -8.66 -10.64 -15.37
C GLY A 512 -8.60 -9.15 -15.00
N GLU A 513 -8.81 -8.28 -16.00
CA GLU A 513 -8.61 -6.84 -15.82
C GLU A 513 -9.65 -6.23 -14.88
N ASP A 514 -10.91 -6.69 -14.91
CA ASP A 514 -11.98 -6.05 -14.16
C ASP A 514 -11.77 -6.15 -12.64
N LYS A 515 -11.19 -7.27 -12.17
CA LYS A 515 -10.76 -7.44 -10.77
C LYS A 515 -9.54 -6.58 -10.43
N MET A 516 -8.59 -6.47 -11.36
CA MET A 516 -7.40 -5.62 -11.21
C MET A 516 -7.79 -4.13 -11.10
N PHE A 517 -8.64 -3.64 -11.99
CA PHE A 517 -9.18 -2.27 -11.96
C PHE A 517 -9.93 -1.98 -10.65
N ASP A 518 -10.73 -2.95 -10.15
CA ASP A 518 -11.37 -2.84 -8.83
C ASP A 518 -10.34 -2.75 -7.70
N ILE A 519 -9.29 -3.58 -7.72
CA ILE A 519 -8.25 -3.61 -6.68
C ILE A 519 -7.53 -2.26 -6.59
N PHE A 520 -7.04 -1.73 -7.72
CA PHE A 520 -6.34 -0.44 -7.75
C PHE A 520 -7.27 0.75 -7.50
N TYR A 521 -8.53 0.71 -7.97
CA TYR A 521 -9.49 1.77 -7.67
C TYR A 521 -9.73 1.89 -6.17
N TYR A 522 -10.05 0.80 -5.47
CA TYR A 522 -10.31 0.87 -4.03
C TYR A 522 -9.04 1.09 -3.20
N ALA A 523 -7.86 0.64 -3.66
CA ALA A 523 -6.59 1.02 -3.05
C ALA A 523 -6.43 2.56 -3.06
N ASN A 524 -6.57 3.20 -4.23
CA ASN A 524 -6.54 4.66 -4.34
C ASN A 524 -7.64 5.34 -3.51
N THR A 525 -8.90 4.96 -3.70
CA THR A 525 -9.99 5.73 -3.09
C THR A 525 -10.06 5.51 -1.59
N ASP A 526 -9.78 4.31 -1.07
CA ASP A 526 -10.13 3.94 0.30
C ASP A 526 -8.93 3.60 1.20
N GLU A 527 -7.82 3.06 0.67
CA GLU A 527 -6.72 2.55 1.52
C GLU A 527 -5.56 3.54 1.67
N LEU A 528 -5.16 4.22 0.58
CA LEU A 528 -3.94 5.03 0.54
C LEU A 528 -4.11 6.41 1.20
N ASN A 529 -2.98 7.00 1.59
CA ASN A 529 -2.84 8.36 2.13
C ASN A 529 -1.89 9.19 1.23
N MET A 530 -1.60 10.44 1.59
CA MET A 530 -0.84 11.36 0.72
C MET A 530 0.62 10.96 0.47
N THR A 531 1.24 10.22 1.40
CA THR A 531 2.67 9.84 1.41
C THR A 531 2.89 8.35 1.17
N SER A 532 1.82 7.60 0.86
CA SER A 532 1.91 6.16 0.60
C SER A 532 2.91 5.82 -0.52
N ASN A 533 3.75 4.82 -0.24
CA ASN A 533 4.81 4.32 -1.11
C ASN A 533 4.45 2.96 -1.75
N PHE A 534 5.33 2.37 -2.56
CA PHE A 534 5.08 1.12 -3.27
C PHE A 534 4.81 -0.08 -2.33
N SER A 535 5.37 -0.06 -1.11
CA SER A 535 5.04 -1.06 -0.07
C SER A 535 3.62 -0.86 0.45
N GLU A 536 3.22 0.37 0.80
CA GLU A 536 1.84 0.65 1.20
C GLU A 536 0.83 0.30 0.12
N LEU A 537 1.16 0.54 -1.16
CA LEU A 537 0.33 0.13 -2.30
C LEU A 537 0.19 -1.40 -2.40
N ARG A 538 1.27 -2.16 -2.19
CA ARG A 538 1.23 -3.63 -2.12
C ARG A 538 0.25 -4.08 -1.03
N LEU A 539 0.36 -3.52 0.17
CA LEU A 539 -0.48 -3.88 1.33
C LEU A 539 -1.95 -3.46 1.14
N ALA A 540 -2.20 -2.27 0.58
CA ALA A 540 -3.52 -1.79 0.18
C ALA A 540 -4.19 -2.74 -0.84
N CYS A 541 -3.50 -3.09 -1.92
CA CYS A 541 -4.01 -4.01 -2.92
C CYS A 541 -4.30 -5.42 -2.34
N LEU A 542 -3.49 -5.89 -1.39
CA LEU A 542 -3.69 -7.16 -0.69
C LEU A 542 -4.89 -7.10 0.27
N LYS A 543 -5.11 -6.00 0.99
CA LYS A 543 -6.34 -5.78 1.78
C LYS A 543 -7.58 -5.75 0.90
N VAL A 544 -7.55 -5.03 -0.23
CA VAL A 544 -8.70 -4.97 -1.15
C VAL A 544 -9.01 -6.35 -1.75
N ALA A 545 -7.99 -7.11 -2.16
CA ALA A 545 -8.18 -8.48 -2.64
C ALA A 545 -8.76 -9.39 -1.54
N THR A 546 -8.22 -9.31 -0.32
CA THR A 546 -8.70 -10.06 0.85
C THR A 546 -10.17 -9.76 1.16
N ASN A 547 -10.54 -8.49 1.25
CA ASN A 547 -11.90 -8.07 1.60
C ASN A 547 -12.93 -8.41 0.48
N LYS A 548 -12.52 -8.44 -0.79
CA LYS A 548 -13.42 -8.72 -1.92
C LYS A 548 -13.50 -10.20 -2.31
N TYR A 549 -12.48 -11.01 -2.03
CA TYR A 549 -12.35 -12.39 -2.52
C TYR A 549 -11.97 -13.43 -1.44
N GLY A 550 -11.57 -12.99 -0.25
CA GLY A 550 -11.12 -13.81 0.88
C GLY A 550 -9.59 -13.95 0.98
N ALA A 551 -9.05 -14.16 2.19
CA ALA A 551 -7.59 -14.26 2.40
C ALA A 551 -6.93 -15.40 1.58
N ASN A 552 -7.56 -16.57 1.54
CA ASN A 552 -7.05 -17.77 0.87
C ASN A 552 -7.41 -17.82 -0.63
N SER A 553 -7.58 -16.67 -1.28
CA SER A 553 -8.04 -16.59 -2.67
C SER A 553 -6.89 -16.49 -3.68
N ILE A 554 -7.16 -16.91 -4.92
CA ILE A 554 -6.19 -16.76 -6.02
C ILE A 554 -5.91 -15.28 -6.32
N GLU A 555 -6.84 -14.37 -6.02
CA GLU A 555 -6.64 -12.94 -6.15
C GLU A 555 -5.59 -12.40 -5.17
N VAL A 556 -5.62 -12.84 -3.90
CA VAL A 556 -4.57 -12.48 -2.93
C VAL A 556 -3.22 -13.06 -3.36
N GLU A 557 -3.16 -14.34 -3.73
CA GLU A 557 -1.96 -15.01 -4.25
C GLU A 557 -1.38 -14.30 -5.48
N THR A 558 -2.24 -13.87 -6.41
CA THR A 558 -1.86 -13.18 -7.65
C THR A 558 -1.35 -11.77 -7.41
N VAL A 559 -1.99 -10.99 -6.54
CA VAL A 559 -1.49 -9.67 -6.13
C VAL A 559 -0.12 -9.82 -5.46
N GLN A 560 0.01 -10.75 -4.52
CA GLN A 560 1.24 -11.05 -3.80
C GLN A 560 2.38 -11.35 -4.77
N LYS A 561 2.19 -12.33 -5.67
CA LYS A 561 3.19 -12.73 -6.68
C LYS A 561 3.49 -11.64 -7.70
N ALA A 562 2.54 -10.75 -8.03
CA ALA A 562 2.80 -9.67 -8.98
C ALA A 562 3.72 -8.59 -8.40
N PHE A 563 3.55 -8.21 -7.13
CA PHE A 563 4.47 -7.30 -6.45
C PHE A 563 5.85 -7.94 -6.19
N ASP A 564 5.90 -9.24 -5.85
CA ASP A 564 7.17 -9.99 -5.73
C ASP A 564 7.92 -10.04 -7.08
N ALA A 565 7.22 -10.26 -8.19
CA ALA A 565 7.79 -10.24 -9.53
C ALA A 565 8.42 -8.87 -9.89
N ALA A 566 7.80 -7.79 -9.42
CA ALA A 566 8.34 -6.43 -9.53
C ALA A 566 9.36 -6.08 -8.43
N LYS A 567 9.74 -7.04 -7.56
CA LYS A 567 10.68 -6.87 -6.42
C LYS A 567 10.24 -5.86 -5.35
N ILE A 568 8.98 -5.45 -5.36
CA ILE A 568 8.39 -4.56 -4.35
C ILE A 568 8.05 -5.41 -3.12
N LYS A 569 8.74 -5.16 -2.00
CA LYS A 569 8.53 -5.87 -0.74
C LYS A 569 7.42 -5.24 0.10
N GLY A 570 6.92 -6.01 1.05
CA GLY A 570 5.97 -5.60 2.09
C GLY A 570 5.65 -6.81 2.96
N THR A 571 5.82 -6.70 4.27
CA THR A 571 5.80 -7.81 5.23
C THR A 571 4.38 -8.16 5.63
N VAL A 572 3.62 -8.70 4.68
CA VAL A 572 2.50 -9.56 5.06
C VAL A 572 3.08 -10.70 5.86
N LYS A 573 2.78 -10.74 7.16
CA LYS A 573 2.66 -12.03 7.82
C LYS A 573 1.55 -12.74 7.07
N GLU A 574 1.89 -13.80 6.35
CA GLU A 574 0.90 -14.86 6.20
C GLU A 574 0.42 -15.14 7.62
N ASN A 575 -0.90 -15.22 7.83
CA ASN A 575 -1.39 -15.80 9.07
C ASN A 575 -0.67 -17.14 9.17
N GLU A 576 0.17 -17.30 10.20
CA GLU A 576 0.74 -18.60 10.48
C GLU A 576 -0.44 -19.58 10.47
N LYS A 577 -0.23 -20.79 9.95
CA LYS A 577 -1.11 -21.87 10.36
C LYS A 577 -0.90 -21.99 11.85
N THR A 578 -1.74 -21.31 12.62
CA THR A 578 -1.89 -21.52 14.06
C THR A 578 -1.91 -23.02 14.23
N GLU A 579 -0.95 -23.56 14.98
CA GLU A 579 -0.80 -25.00 15.15
C GLU A 579 -2.17 -25.56 15.47
N ALA A 580 -2.67 -26.44 14.61
CA ALA A 580 -4.11 -26.72 14.53
C ALA A 580 -4.60 -27.19 15.91
N ASN A 581 -5.35 -26.31 16.59
CA ASN A 581 -5.47 -26.29 18.04
C ASN A 581 -5.59 -27.69 18.63
N GLN A 582 -4.60 -28.08 19.41
CA GLN A 582 -4.56 -29.42 19.98
C GLN A 582 -5.66 -29.52 21.02
N VAL A 583 -6.43 -30.61 21.01
CA VAL A 583 -7.48 -30.80 22.03
C VAL A 583 -6.83 -31.29 23.34
N PRO A 584 -7.26 -30.81 24.52
CA PRO A 584 -6.60 -31.13 25.77
C PRO A 584 -6.48 -32.63 26.07
N GLU A 585 -5.32 -33.05 26.58
CA GLU A 585 -5.08 -34.40 27.12
C GLU A 585 -5.79 -34.57 28.48
N LEU A 586 -7.09 -34.90 28.42
CA LEU A 586 -7.92 -35.20 29.58
C LEU A 586 -7.70 -36.63 30.07
N THR A 587 -6.85 -36.78 31.09
CA THR A 587 -6.57 -38.05 31.78
C THR A 587 -7.59 -38.29 32.90
N VAL A 588 -8.32 -39.40 32.80
CA VAL A 588 -9.30 -39.87 33.80
C VAL A 588 -9.17 -41.39 33.98
N PRO A 589 -9.13 -41.93 35.22
CA PRO A 589 -9.15 -43.38 35.43
C PRO A 589 -10.44 -43.99 34.86
N PRO A 590 -10.37 -45.02 33.97
CA PRO A 590 -11.56 -45.53 33.27
C PRO A 590 -12.53 -46.29 34.18
N THR A 591 -12.05 -46.80 35.31
CA THR A 591 -12.89 -47.42 36.34
C THR A 591 -12.32 -47.17 37.73
N ILE A 592 -13.19 -46.86 38.69
CA ILE A 592 -12.88 -46.79 40.12
C ILE A 592 -13.84 -47.74 40.86
N THR A 593 -13.31 -48.55 41.78
CA THR A 593 -14.12 -49.41 42.65
C THR A 593 -14.13 -48.85 44.07
N LEU A 594 -15.32 -48.74 44.65
CA LEU A 594 -15.63 -48.25 45.99
C LEU A 594 -16.46 -49.30 46.74
N ARG A 595 -16.46 -49.24 48.07
CA ARG A 595 -17.39 -49.99 48.92
C ARG A 595 -18.62 -49.15 49.26
N VAL A 596 -19.70 -49.82 49.67
CA VAL A 596 -20.87 -49.14 50.23
C VAL A 596 -20.46 -48.27 51.44
N GLY A 597 -20.68 -46.96 51.33
CA GLY A 597 -20.36 -45.97 52.35
C GLY A 597 -19.01 -45.25 52.16
N ASP A 598 -18.20 -45.61 51.17
CA ASP A 598 -16.99 -44.85 50.83
C ASP A 598 -17.33 -43.45 50.29
N LYS A 599 -16.37 -42.53 50.39
CA LYS A 599 -16.47 -41.20 49.79
C LYS A 599 -15.93 -41.21 48.37
N PHE A 600 -16.77 -40.81 47.41
CA PHE A 600 -16.32 -40.46 46.07
C PHE A 600 -15.97 -38.96 46.01
N ASP A 601 -14.87 -38.64 45.34
CA ASP A 601 -14.48 -37.28 44.95
C ASP A 601 -14.28 -37.29 43.42
N PRO A 602 -15.17 -36.65 42.64
CA PRO A 602 -15.09 -36.65 41.18
C PRO A 602 -13.77 -36.10 40.64
N MET A 603 -13.08 -35.21 41.36
CA MET A 603 -11.84 -34.58 40.89
C MET A 603 -10.57 -35.38 41.26
N SER A 604 -10.72 -36.49 41.98
CA SER A 604 -9.58 -37.28 42.45
C SER A 604 -8.88 -38.05 41.33
N ASN A 605 -7.60 -37.76 41.11
CA ASN A 605 -6.75 -38.33 40.04
C ASN A 605 -7.18 -37.95 38.61
N ILE A 606 -7.98 -36.89 38.46
CA ILE A 606 -8.26 -36.24 37.19
C ILE A 606 -7.07 -35.33 36.83
N LYS A 607 -6.71 -35.25 35.55
CA LYS A 607 -5.77 -34.25 35.04
C LYS A 607 -6.15 -33.82 33.63
N ALA A 608 -6.02 -32.54 33.30
CA ALA A 608 -6.04 -32.06 31.93
C ALA A 608 -4.78 -31.23 31.66
N ILE A 609 -4.02 -31.59 30.62
CA ILE A 609 -2.94 -30.77 30.09
C ILE A 609 -3.24 -30.43 28.64
N ASP A 610 -2.98 -29.19 28.30
CA ASP A 610 -2.99 -28.68 26.94
C ASP A 610 -1.58 -28.18 26.57
N LYS A 611 -1.21 -28.23 25.29
CA LYS A 611 0.12 -27.79 24.84
C LYS A 611 0.20 -26.26 24.77
N GLU A 612 -0.90 -25.61 24.40
CA GLU A 612 -0.99 -24.17 24.21
C GLU A 612 -1.46 -23.46 25.51
N ASP A 613 -2.44 -24.03 26.22
CA ASP A 613 -3.05 -23.48 27.45
C ASP A 613 -2.39 -23.95 28.78
N GLY A 614 -1.63 -25.05 28.78
CA GLY A 614 -1.00 -25.61 29.97
C GLY A 614 -1.91 -26.49 30.85
N ASP A 615 -1.82 -26.39 32.19
CA ASP A 615 -2.60 -27.26 33.10
C ASP A 615 -4.06 -26.78 33.23
N LEU A 616 -4.95 -27.47 32.52
CA LEU A 616 -6.39 -27.23 32.47
C LEU A 616 -7.18 -28.00 33.52
N THR A 617 -6.54 -28.69 34.48
CA THR A 617 -7.24 -29.56 35.44
C THR A 617 -8.32 -28.82 36.25
N ASN A 618 -8.10 -27.53 36.53
CA ASN A 618 -9.07 -26.66 37.23
C ASN A 618 -10.27 -26.21 36.35
N ARG A 619 -10.25 -26.49 35.04
CA ARG A 619 -11.30 -26.19 34.05
C ARG A 619 -12.09 -27.44 33.62
N VAL A 620 -11.83 -28.61 34.21
CA VAL A 620 -12.57 -29.84 33.91
C VAL A 620 -13.95 -29.81 34.59
N GLU A 621 -15.01 -29.79 33.79
CA GLU A 621 -16.38 -30.02 34.23
C GLU A 621 -16.67 -31.53 34.34
N HIS A 622 -17.54 -31.92 35.28
CA HIS A 622 -18.01 -33.30 35.41
C HIS A 622 -19.52 -33.38 35.62
N LYS A 623 -20.12 -34.51 35.24
CA LYS A 623 -21.57 -34.73 35.29
C LYS A 623 -21.89 -36.22 35.53
N GLY A 624 -22.57 -36.50 36.63
CA GLY A 624 -23.03 -37.85 36.98
C GLY A 624 -23.05 -38.05 38.49
N ASP A 625 -24.19 -38.48 39.03
CA ASP A 625 -24.36 -38.69 40.47
C ASP A 625 -23.96 -40.12 40.87
N VAL A 626 -22.99 -40.25 41.78
CA VAL A 626 -22.52 -41.54 42.33
C VAL A 626 -23.10 -41.75 43.73
N ASP A 627 -24.07 -42.65 43.84
CA ASP A 627 -24.69 -42.99 45.12
C ASP A 627 -23.94 -44.12 45.83
N THR A 628 -22.88 -43.78 46.57
CA THR A 628 -22.08 -44.76 47.31
C THR A 628 -22.84 -45.47 48.45
N SER A 629 -24.10 -45.12 48.73
CA SER A 629 -24.94 -45.89 49.66
C SER A 629 -25.54 -47.16 49.04
N LYS A 630 -25.51 -47.31 47.71
CA LYS A 630 -26.12 -48.43 46.99
C LYS A 630 -25.09 -49.15 46.11
N PRO A 631 -25.01 -50.49 46.19
CA PRO A 631 -24.20 -51.27 45.24
C PRO A 631 -24.73 -51.09 43.81
N GLY A 632 -23.83 -50.86 42.85
CA GLY A 632 -24.21 -50.57 41.47
C GLY A 632 -23.03 -50.11 40.61
N LYS A 633 -23.31 -49.83 39.33
CA LYS A 633 -22.39 -49.13 38.43
C LYS A 633 -22.96 -47.75 38.10
N TYR A 634 -22.16 -46.73 38.35
CA TYR A 634 -22.44 -45.33 38.09
C TYR A 634 -21.53 -44.84 36.97
N ILE A 635 -21.96 -43.82 36.23
CA ILE A 635 -21.18 -43.21 35.14
C ILE A 635 -20.99 -41.74 35.49
N VAL A 636 -19.76 -41.25 35.33
CA VAL A 636 -19.43 -39.83 35.44
C VAL A 636 -18.77 -39.41 34.13
N ASP A 637 -19.43 -38.48 33.44
CA ASP A 637 -18.93 -37.85 32.23
C ASP A 637 -18.03 -36.68 32.63
N TYR A 638 -16.87 -36.53 32.01
CA TYR A 638 -15.94 -35.42 32.20
C TYR A 638 -15.74 -34.68 30.88
N SER A 639 -15.61 -33.35 30.93
CA SER A 639 -15.21 -32.57 29.75
C SER A 639 -14.42 -31.32 30.10
N VAL A 640 -13.51 -30.94 29.21
CA VAL A 640 -12.73 -29.70 29.30
C VAL A 640 -12.67 -29.03 27.93
N VAL A 641 -12.59 -27.71 27.92
CA VAL A 641 -12.47 -26.88 26.72
C VAL A 641 -11.28 -25.93 26.92
N ASP A 642 -10.39 -25.85 25.93
CA ASP A 642 -9.25 -24.92 25.89
C ASP A 642 -9.69 -23.47 25.57
N SER A 643 -8.75 -22.54 25.45
CA SER A 643 -9.03 -21.12 25.15
C SER A 643 -9.41 -20.85 23.69
N GLN A 644 -9.15 -21.78 22.77
CA GLN A 644 -9.39 -21.65 21.33
C GLN A 644 -10.66 -22.41 20.87
N GLY A 645 -11.29 -23.18 21.77
CA GLY A 645 -12.57 -23.86 21.58
C GLY A 645 -12.48 -25.36 21.31
N GLY A 646 -11.28 -25.96 21.34
CA GLY A 646 -11.13 -27.42 21.28
C GLY A 646 -11.65 -28.09 22.55
N LYS A 647 -12.19 -29.30 22.41
CA LYS A 647 -12.92 -29.98 23.49
C LYS A 647 -12.54 -31.45 23.61
N ALA A 648 -12.16 -31.85 24.82
CA ALA A 648 -11.96 -33.24 25.21
C ALA A 648 -13.11 -33.73 26.11
N THR A 649 -13.47 -35.01 25.97
CA THR A 649 -14.54 -35.67 26.75
C THR A 649 -14.18 -37.12 27.06
N VAL A 650 -14.43 -37.58 28.28
CA VAL A 650 -14.17 -38.98 28.69
C VAL A 650 -15.16 -39.43 29.77
N THR A 651 -15.42 -40.73 29.88
CA THR A 651 -16.41 -41.29 30.82
C THR A 651 -15.74 -42.26 31.80
N GLN A 652 -15.99 -42.10 33.09
CA GLN A 652 -15.55 -43.01 34.15
C GLN A 652 -16.69 -43.93 34.59
N THR A 653 -16.41 -45.22 34.77
CA THR A 653 -17.32 -46.13 35.50
C THR A 653 -16.94 -46.18 36.97
N VAL A 654 -17.86 -45.84 37.88
CA VAL A 654 -17.66 -46.03 39.32
C VAL A 654 -18.48 -47.23 39.78
N ILE A 655 -17.81 -48.26 40.29
CA ILE A 655 -18.45 -49.49 40.78
C ILE A 655 -18.52 -49.42 42.30
N VAL A 656 -19.71 -49.56 42.86
CA VAL A 656 -19.94 -49.65 44.31
C VAL A 656 -20.25 -51.10 44.66
N GLU A 657 -19.41 -51.72 45.49
CA GLU A 657 -19.49 -53.15 45.83
C GLU A 657 -19.94 -53.38 47.28
N ARG A 658 -20.53 -54.55 47.54
CA ARG A 658 -20.90 -55.01 48.89
C ARG A 658 -19.68 -55.61 49.58
N ASP A 659 -19.55 -55.42 50.89
CA ASP A 659 -18.58 -56.16 51.68
C ASP A 659 -18.83 -57.67 51.59
N GLY A 660 -17.89 -58.40 50.98
CA GLY A 660 -17.83 -59.87 51.00
C GLY A 660 -17.83 -60.58 49.64
N GLU A 661 -18.12 -59.88 48.53
CA GLU A 661 -18.04 -60.49 47.19
C GLU A 661 -16.67 -60.20 46.55
N THR A 662 -15.88 -61.25 46.28
CA THR A 662 -14.68 -61.15 45.43
C THR A 662 -14.99 -61.71 44.06
N SER A 663 -15.46 -60.85 43.14
CA SER A 663 -15.41 -61.16 41.72
C SER A 663 -13.95 -61.24 41.28
N ASP A 664 -13.62 -62.25 40.46
CA ASP A 664 -12.43 -62.16 39.59
C ASP A 664 -12.63 -60.96 38.65
N LEU A 665 -11.62 -60.11 38.54
CA LEU A 665 -11.70 -58.88 37.74
C LEU A 665 -11.06 -59.08 36.36
N LYS A 666 -11.43 -58.23 35.42
CA LYS A 666 -10.74 -58.14 34.13
C LYS A 666 -9.36 -57.49 34.31
N PRO A 667 -8.35 -57.84 33.50
CA PRO A 667 -7.02 -57.24 33.60
C PRO A 667 -7.05 -55.75 33.24
N THR A 668 -6.33 -54.93 33.98
CA THR A 668 -6.16 -53.49 33.70
C THR A 668 -5.07 -53.31 32.64
N LEU A 669 -5.48 -53.00 31.40
CA LEU A 669 -4.59 -52.74 30.27
C LEU A 669 -4.37 -51.22 30.10
N THR A 670 -3.14 -50.78 30.32
CA THR A 670 -2.67 -49.39 30.09
C THR A 670 -1.90 -49.33 28.76
N VAL A 671 -2.38 -48.48 27.85
CA VAL A 671 -1.82 -48.23 26.51
C VAL A 671 -1.94 -46.73 26.21
N PRO A 672 -0.95 -46.06 25.58
CA PRO A 672 -1.11 -44.68 25.14
C PRO A 672 -2.21 -44.57 24.08
N ILE A 673 -3.15 -43.63 24.25
CA ILE A 673 -4.28 -43.47 23.30
C ILE A 673 -3.80 -42.90 21.96
N ALA A 674 -2.79 -42.03 21.98
CA ALA A 674 -2.18 -41.43 20.80
C ALA A 674 -0.64 -41.36 20.93
N THR A 675 0.06 -41.28 19.80
CA THR A 675 1.49 -40.96 19.71
C THR A 675 1.82 -40.35 18.34
N THR A 676 2.65 -39.32 18.32
CA THR A 676 3.12 -38.68 17.07
C THR A 676 4.62 -38.93 16.90
N ILE A 677 5.05 -39.20 15.66
CA ILE A 677 6.44 -39.44 15.25
C ILE A 677 6.69 -38.80 13.88
N THR A 678 7.93 -38.42 13.56
CA THR A 678 8.26 -37.88 12.23
C THR A 678 8.62 -38.97 11.21
N VAL A 679 8.50 -38.69 9.91
CA VAL A 679 8.88 -39.63 8.85
C VAL A 679 10.33 -40.11 9.03
N GLY A 680 10.49 -41.43 9.11
CA GLY A 680 11.75 -42.13 9.31
C GLY A 680 12.13 -42.44 10.76
N GLU A 681 11.32 -42.03 11.75
CA GLU A 681 11.53 -42.43 13.16
C GLU A 681 11.12 -43.89 13.43
N SER A 682 11.67 -44.48 14.50
CA SER A 682 11.38 -45.85 14.92
C SER A 682 10.26 -45.89 15.95
N PHE A 683 9.18 -46.62 15.65
CA PHE A 683 8.07 -46.86 16.58
C PHE A 683 8.19 -48.24 17.24
N ASP A 684 8.16 -48.27 18.58
CA ASP A 684 8.03 -49.50 19.37
C ASP A 684 6.62 -49.54 20.00
N PRO A 685 5.75 -50.49 19.59
CA PRO A 685 4.39 -50.59 20.13
C PRO A 685 4.34 -50.98 21.62
N MET A 686 5.39 -51.55 22.20
CA MET A 686 5.37 -52.00 23.61
C MET A 686 5.99 -51.01 24.59
N ALA A 687 6.68 -49.96 24.12
CA ALA A 687 7.51 -49.06 24.95
C ALA A 687 6.80 -48.36 26.14
N LYS A 688 5.47 -48.27 26.13
CA LYS A 688 4.64 -47.69 27.20
C LYS A 688 3.42 -48.55 27.57
N VAL A 689 3.40 -49.81 27.16
CA VAL A 689 2.27 -50.72 27.39
C VAL A 689 2.46 -51.49 28.70
N LYS A 690 1.38 -51.62 29.48
CA LYS A 690 1.39 -52.41 30.72
C LYS A 690 0.05 -53.09 30.95
N ALA A 691 0.04 -54.34 31.38
CA ALA A 691 -1.17 -55.04 31.81
C ALA A 691 -1.00 -55.58 33.24
N ILE A 692 -1.83 -55.13 34.17
CA ILE A 692 -1.86 -55.63 35.56
C ILE A 692 -3.22 -56.26 35.85
N ASP A 693 -3.19 -57.51 36.27
CA ASP A 693 -4.33 -58.20 36.88
C ASP A 693 -4.10 -58.29 38.40
N LYS A 694 -5.16 -58.18 39.19
CA LYS A 694 -5.10 -58.19 40.67
C LYS A 694 -4.94 -59.60 41.24
N GLU A 695 -5.40 -60.59 40.50
CA GLU A 695 -5.39 -62.01 40.86
C GLU A 695 -4.24 -62.77 40.16
N ASP A 696 -3.91 -62.43 38.91
CA ASP A 696 -2.83 -63.06 38.12
C ASP A 696 -1.50 -62.26 38.06
N GLY A 697 -1.47 -61.00 38.53
CA GLY A 697 -0.26 -60.17 38.56
C GLY A 697 0.08 -59.48 37.23
N ASP A 698 1.37 -59.32 36.93
CA ASP A 698 1.81 -58.63 35.70
C ASP A 698 1.62 -59.51 34.46
N LEU A 699 0.72 -59.08 33.58
CA LEU A 699 0.34 -59.74 32.34
C LEU A 699 0.94 -59.06 31.10
N THR A 700 1.83 -58.07 31.25
CA THR A 700 2.34 -57.24 30.14
C THR A 700 3.00 -58.10 29.03
N SER A 701 3.66 -59.19 29.40
CA SER A 701 4.26 -60.16 28.47
C SER A 701 3.27 -61.06 27.73
N LYS A 702 1.97 -61.00 28.06
CA LYS A 702 0.88 -61.73 27.40
C LYS A 702 0.02 -60.83 26.49
N VAL A 703 0.32 -59.53 26.41
CA VAL A 703 -0.40 -58.59 25.53
C VAL A 703 -0.11 -58.96 24.07
N LYS A 704 -1.16 -59.18 23.29
CA LYS A 704 -1.11 -59.32 21.84
C LYS A 704 -1.22 -57.94 21.20
N VAL A 705 -0.49 -57.71 20.12
CA VAL A 705 -0.49 -56.46 19.36
C VAL A 705 -0.90 -56.77 17.92
N GLU A 706 -1.88 -56.05 17.39
CA GLU A 706 -2.38 -56.18 16.02
C GLU A 706 -2.43 -54.81 15.33
N GLY A 707 -1.84 -54.72 14.13
CA GLY A 707 -1.71 -53.49 13.35
C GLY A 707 -0.24 -53.12 13.09
N GLU A 708 0.04 -52.56 11.91
CA GLU A 708 1.37 -52.11 11.49
C GLU A 708 1.39 -50.58 11.30
N VAL A 709 2.52 -49.95 11.61
CA VAL A 709 2.74 -48.51 11.46
C VAL A 709 3.85 -48.30 10.42
N ASP A 710 3.50 -47.74 9.26
CA ASP A 710 4.47 -47.42 8.22
C ASP A 710 5.10 -46.05 8.45
N THR A 711 6.17 -46.02 9.25
CA THR A 711 6.88 -44.77 9.59
C THR A 711 7.58 -44.10 8.41
N SER A 712 7.56 -44.72 7.21
CA SER A 712 8.05 -44.09 5.97
C SER A 712 7.00 -43.19 5.29
N LYS A 713 5.73 -43.24 5.71
CA LYS A 713 4.63 -42.48 5.09
C LYS A 713 3.84 -41.68 6.11
N VAL A 714 3.69 -40.37 5.83
CA VAL A 714 2.77 -39.48 6.54
C VAL A 714 1.36 -40.06 6.53
N GLY A 715 0.71 -40.14 7.69
CA GLY A 715 -0.60 -40.75 7.84
C GLY A 715 -0.89 -41.17 9.28
N THR A 716 -2.10 -41.68 9.51
CA THR A 716 -2.58 -42.12 10.82
C THR A 716 -2.87 -43.62 10.80
N TYR A 717 -2.23 -44.35 11.72
CA TYR A 717 -2.27 -45.79 11.87
C TYR A 717 -2.96 -46.15 13.20
N ILE A 718 -3.56 -47.34 13.29
CA ILE A 718 -4.22 -47.81 14.51
C ILE A 718 -3.62 -49.15 14.92
N VAL A 719 -3.10 -49.21 16.14
CA VAL A 719 -2.57 -50.43 16.77
C VAL A 719 -3.55 -50.86 17.86
N THR A 720 -3.94 -52.13 17.85
CA THR A 720 -4.88 -52.74 18.80
C THR A 720 -4.13 -53.69 19.74
N TYR A 721 -4.45 -53.61 21.03
CA TYR A 721 -3.81 -54.37 22.09
C TYR A 721 -4.85 -55.20 22.83
N THR A 722 -4.58 -56.49 23.02
CA THR A 722 -5.51 -57.42 23.68
C THR A 722 -4.78 -58.25 24.73
N VAL A 723 -5.33 -58.34 25.93
CA VAL A 723 -4.78 -59.21 27.00
C VAL A 723 -5.89 -59.98 27.70
N THR A 724 -5.60 -61.25 28.01
CA THR A 724 -6.56 -62.18 28.64
C THR A 724 -5.97 -62.74 29.94
N ASN A 725 -6.75 -62.75 31.04
CA ASN A 725 -6.34 -63.34 32.31
C ASN A 725 -6.57 -64.87 32.36
N SER A 726 -6.17 -65.53 33.46
CA SER A 726 -6.25 -66.99 33.62
C SER A 726 -7.68 -67.55 33.71
N LYS A 727 -8.69 -66.70 33.92
CA LYS A 727 -10.11 -67.09 33.90
C LYS A 727 -10.77 -66.88 32.54
N GLY A 728 -10.08 -66.22 31.60
CA GLY A 728 -10.61 -65.88 30.28
C GLY A 728 -11.26 -64.49 30.21
N HIS A 729 -11.07 -63.63 31.22
CA HIS A 729 -11.47 -62.22 31.11
C HIS A 729 -10.49 -61.47 30.21
N GLU A 730 -11.02 -60.79 29.19
CA GLU A 730 -10.25 -60.11 28.15
C GLU A 730 -10.45 -58.60 28.22
N GLU A 731 -9.38 -57.83 28.02
CA GLU A 731 -9.40 -56.38 27.88
C GLU A 731 -8.72 -55.97 26.57
N ILE A 732 -9.34 -55.02 25.86
CA ILE A 732 -8.88 -54.51 24.55
C ILE A 732 -8.70 -52.99 24.64
N ALA A 733 -7.53 -52.51 24.20
CA ALA A 733 -7.20 -51.09 24.07
C ALA A 733 -6.68 -50.77 22.66
N LYS A 734 -6.63 -49.49 22.30
CA LYS A 734 -6.14 -49.02 20.99
C LYS A 734 -5.26 -47.78 21.13
N GLN A 735 -4.22 -47.72 20.31
CA GLN A 735 -3.33 -46.58 20.14
C GLN A 735 -3.46 -46.05 18.71
N THR A 736 -3.59 -44.74 18.58
CA THR A 736 -3.50 -44.02 17.31
C THR A 736 -2.05 -43.56 17.13
N VAL A 737 -1.42 -43.85 16.00
CA VAL A 737 -0.04 -43.42 15.70
C VAL A 737 -0.05 -42.52 14.48
N THR A 738 0.34 -41.26 14.64
CA THR A 738 0.38 -40.28 13.55
C THR A 738 1.83 -40.04 13.12
N VAL A 739 2.12 -40.31 11.85
CA VAL A 739 3.40 -40.01 11.22
C VAL A 739 3.30 -38.64 10.57
N THR A 740 4.11 -37.67 11.00
CA THR A 740 4.14 -36.30 10.46
C THR A 740 5.33 -36.06 9.53
N GLY A 741 5.19 -35.08 8.63
CA GLY A 741 6.30 -34.64 7.79
C GLY A 741 7.43 -34.02 8.63
N ARG A 742 8.66 -34.05 8.10
CA ARG A 742 9.79 -33.33 8.68
C ARG A 742 9.77 -31.89 8.21
N GLU A 743 9.87 -30.95 9.13
CA GLU A 743 9.93 -29.53 8.82
C GLU A 743 11.30 -29.14 8.25
N GLU A 744 11.31 -28.20 7.31
CA GLU A 744 12.53 -27.53 6.85
C GLU A 744 12.81 -26.34 7.78
N VAL A 745 13.97 -26.35 8.44
CA VAL A 745 14.35 -25.27 9.36
C VAL A 745 14.71 -24.03 8.55
N LYS A 746 13.93 -22.96 8.73
CA LYS A 746 14.11 -21.67 8.06
C LYS A 746 15.31 -20.93 8.65
N ASN A 747 16.41 -20.87 7.91
CA ASN A 747 17.55 -20.01 8.20
C ASN A 747 17.19 -18.55 7.88
N ASP A 748 17.65 -17.59 8.68
CA ASP A 748 17.58 -16.18 8.28
C ASP A 748 18.60 -15.85 7.17
N ILE A 749 18.60 -14.60 6.69
CA ILE A 749 19.59 -14.11 5.71
C ILE A 749 20.70 -13.33 6.41
N PRO A 750 21.97 -13.47 5.98
CA PRO A 750 23.10 -12.84 6.66
C PRO A 750 23.07 -11.32 6.56
N ILE A 751 23.36 -10.64 7.67
CA ILE A 751 23.44 -9.19 7.77
C ILE A 751 24.85 -8.72 7.41
N LEU A 752 25.01 -8.04 6.28
CA LEU A 752 26.28 -7.46 5.82
C LEU A 752 26.30 -5.94 6.07
N LYS A 753 27.28 -5.47 6.84
CA LYS A 753 27.53 -4.05 7.13
C LYS A 753 28.81 -3.61 6.43
N VAL A 754 28.70 -2.53 5.65
CA VAL A 754 29.78 -1.92 4.86
C VAL A 754 29.67 -0.40 5.02
N PRO A 755 30.79 0.36 5.13
CA PRO A 755 30.73 1.82 5.14
C PRO A 755 30.18 2.36 3.83
N SER A 756 29.20 3.27 3.87
CA SER A 756 28.57 3.82 2.65
C SER A 756 29.57 4.57 1.75
N THR A 757 30.48 5.32 2.37
CA THR A 757 31.40 6.23 1.69
C THR A 757 32.76 6.25 2.37
N THR A 758 33.84 6.38 1.62
CA THR A 758 35.20 6.58 2.16
C THR A 758 35.98 7.52 1.24
N THR A 759 36.78 8.42 1.80
CA THR A 759 37.66 9.31 1.05
C THR A 759 39.11 8.91 1.27
N ILE A 760 39.88 8.85 0.18
CA ILE A 760 41.34 8.65 0.19
C ILE A 760 42.03 9.70 -0.69
N THR A 761 43.33 9.85 -0.50
CA THR A 761 44.18 10.63 -1.39
C THR A 761 44.73 9.73 -2.50
N LYS A 762 44.99 10.33 -3.66
CA LYS A 762 45.54 9.68 -4.85
C LYS A 762 46.92 9.08 -4.54
N GLY A 763 46.98 7.74 -4.61
CA GLY A 763 48.19 6.97 -4.27
C GLY A 763 48.25 6.44 -2.84
N ASP A 764 47.24 6.68 -2.00
CA ASP A 764 47.13 6.02 -0.69
C ASP A 764 46.82 4.51 -0.86
N GLU A 765 47.34 3.68 0.04
CA GLU A 765 46.95 2.26 0.12
C GLU A 765 45.54 2.14 0.69
N PHE A 766 44.60 1.63 -0.12
CA PHE A 766 43.23 1.39 0.31
C PHE A 766 43.00 -0.09 0.66
N ASN A 767 42.54 -0.36 1.88
CA ASN A 767 42.13 -1.68 2.33
C ASN A 767 40.59 -1.80 2.32
N PRO A 768 39.99 -2.59 1.41
CA PRO A 768 38.54 -2.73 1.29
C PRO A 768 37.84 -3.37 2.51
N MET A 769 38.56 -4.05 3.40
CA MET A 769 37.94 -4.72 4.56
C MET A 769 37.80 -3.80 5.79
N VAL A 770 38.21 -2.52 5.71
CA VAL A 770 38.11 -1.58 6.83
C VAL A 770 36.65 -1.19 7.08
N GLY A 771 36.14 -1.52 8.28
CA GLY A 771 34.76 -1.23 8.69
C GLY A 771 33.71 -2.20 8.13
N VAL A 772 34.14 -3.24 7.41
CA VAL A 772 33.25 -4.29 6.87
C VAL A 772 33.05 -5.38 7.93
N SER A 773 31.80 -5.81 8.13
CA SER A 773 31.45 -6.94 9.00
C SER A 773 30.22 -7.67 8.48
N ALA A 774 30.11 -8.97 8.76
CA ALA A 774 28.94 -9.77 8.43
C ALA A 774 28.57 -10.71 9.57
N THR A 775 27.28 -10.78 9.90
CA THR A 775 26.76 -11.62 10.98
C THR A 775 25.45 -12.28 10.57
N ASP A 776 25.34 -13.57 10.81
CA ASP A 776 24.13 -14.37 10.64
C ASP A 776 23.61 -14.88 12.00
N LYS A 777 22.31 -15.19 12.09
CA LYS A 777 21.69 -15.65 13.36
C LYS A 777 22.02 -17.12 13.66
N GLU A 778 22.12 -17.94 12.63
CA GLU A 778 22.41 -19.38 12.72
C GLU A 778 23.91 -19.66 12.51
N ASP A 779 24.55 -18.95 11.58
CA ASP A 779 25.95 -19.15 11.17
C ASP A 779 26.97 -18.33 11.99
N GLY A 780 26.55 -17.30 12.72
CA GLY A 780 27.41 -16.44 13.55
C GLY A 780 28.22 -15.40 12.76
N ASP A 781 29.48 -15.16 13.15
CA ASP A 781 30.34 -14.15 12.49
C ASP A 781 30.83 -14.64 11.12
N LEU A 782 30.26 -14.06 10.06
CA LEU A 782 30.58 -14.33 8.66
C LEU A 782 31.58 -13.33 8.06
N THR A 783 32.14 -12.41 8.84
CA THR A 783 33.05 -11.36 8.34
C THR A 783 34.24 -11.94 7.56
N SER A 784 34.73 -13.11 7.95
CA SER A 784 35.80 -13.85 7.26
C SER A 784 35.39 -14.51 5.94
N LYS A 785 34.08 -14.69 5.69
CA LYS A 785 33.51 -15.22 4.43
C LYS A 785 33.13 -14.10 3.44
N VAL A 786 33.27 -12.83 3.79
CA VAL A 786 32.94 -11.69 2.90
C VAL A 786 33.95 -11.63 1.76
N VAL A 787 33.44 -11.56 0.53
CA VAL A 787 34.22 -11.37 -0.70
C VAL A 787 33.77 -10.11 -1.43
N TYR A 788 34.72 -9.34 -1.96
CA TYR A 788 34.45 -8.13 -2.74
C TYR A 788 34.90 -8.29 -4.19
N LYS A 789 34.29 -7.50 -5.09
CA LYS A 789 34.65 -7.42 -6.51
C LYS A 789 34.91 -5.98 -6.91
N ASP A 790 35.97 -5.80 -7.69
CA ASP A 790 36.56 -4.53 -8.16
C ASP A 790 36.99 -3.58 -7.03
N ILE A 791 38.29 -3.23 -7.00
CA ILE A 791 38.87 -2.27 -6.04
C ILE A 791 39.05 -0.87 -6.63
N GLY A 792 38.50 -0.63 -7.82
CA GLY A 792 38.75 0.57 -8.61
C GLY A 792 40.23 0.74 -9.02
N ASP A 793 40.60 1.98 -9.32
CA ASP A 793 41.98 2.38 -9.57
C ASP A 793 42.29 3.62 -8.72
N THR A 794 42.89 3.41 -7.55
CA THR A 794 43.23 4.45 -6.57
C THR A 794 44.31 5.43 -7.04
N THR A 795 44.92 5.20 -8.22
CA THR A 795 45.86 6.13 -8.85
C THR A 795 45.14 7.24 -9.63
N LYS A 796 43.84 7.08 -9.91
CA LYS A 796 43.01 8.07 -10.63
C LYS A 796 42.11 8.84 -9.66
N VAL A 797 42.07 10.16 -9.81
CA VAL A 797 41.13 11.05 -9.12
C VAL A 797 39.72 10.79 -9.65
N GLY A 798 38.73 10.63 -8.77
CA GLY A 798 37.36 10.30 -9.13
C GLY A 798 36.63 9.54 -8.02
N THR A 799 35.46 8.98 -8.34
CA THR A 799 34.71 8.09 -7.45
C THR A 799 34.55 6.73 -8.12
N PHE A 800 34.71 5.65 -7.36
CA PHE A 800 34.43 4.29 -7.80
C PHE A 800 33.65 3.51 -6.72
N GLU A 801 33.05 2.39 -7.13
CA GLU A 801 32.22 1.56 -6.26
C GLU A 801 32.83 0.17 -6.09
N ILE A 802 32.74 -0.36 -4.87
CA ILE A 802 33.18 -1.72 -4.52
C ILE A 802 31.94 -2.52 -4.12
N ILE A 803 31.74 -3.69 -4.74
CA ILE A 803 30.61 -4.56 -4.45
C ILE A 803 31.07 -5.70 -3.53
N TYR A 804 30.57 -5.70 -2.30
CA TYR A 804 30.75 -6.75 -1.31
C TYR A 804 29.64 -7.78 -1.43
N SER A 805 29.94 -9.01 -1.04
CA SER A 805 28.94 -10.06 -0.86
C SER A 805 29.40 -11.10 0.16
N VAL A 806 28.45 -11.74 0.83
CA VAL A 806 28.72 -12.85 1.74
C VAL A 806 27.62 -13.89 1.62
N THR A 807 27.97 -15.14 1.88
CA THR A 807 27.09 -16.30 1.79
C THR A 807 27.22 -17.11 3.08
N ASP A 808 26.08 -17.56 3.62
CA ASP A 808 25.98 -18.41 4.81
C ASP A 808 26.32 -19.89 4.48
N SER A 809 26.02 -20.83 5.38
CA SER A 809 26.25 -22.26 5.16
C SER A 809 25.18 -22.96 4.33
N VAL A 810 23.97 -22.39 4.23
CA VAL A 810 22.84 -22.99 3.49
C VAL A 810 22.70 -22.47 2.06
N GLY A 811 23.32 -21.32 1.75
CA GLY A 811 23.43 -20.73 0.41
C GLY A 811 22.78 -19.36 0.24
N ASN A 812 22.19 -18.74 1.27
CA ASN A 812 21.64 -17.39 1.12
C ASN A 812 22.77 -16.38 0.92
N LYS A 813 22.50 -15.35 0.10
CA LYS A 813 23.53 -14.38 -0.31
C LYS A 813 23.03 -12.96 -0.25
N VAL A 814 23.79 -12.11 0.45
CA VAL A 814 23.56 -10.66 0.55
C VAL A 814 24.67 -9.90 -0.17
N HIS A 815 24.37 -8.67 -0.58
CA HIS A 815 25.28 -7.76 -1.26
C HIS A 815 25.21 -6.36 -0.64
N ALA A 816 26.33 -5.62 -0.67
CA ALA A 816 26.42 -4.23 -0.23
C ALA A 816 27.46 -3.45 -1.08
N ILE A 817 27.36 -2.12 -1.12
CA ILE A 817 28.20 -1.26 -1.97
C ILE A 817 28.86 -0.16 -1.12
N GLN A 818 30.15 0.07 -1.34
CA GLN A 818 30.91 1.21 -0.81
C GLN A 818 31.32 2.17 -1.93
N LYS A 819 31.10 3.47 -1.76
CA LYS A 819 31.62 4.52 -2.63
C LYS A 819 32.98 5.02 -2.13
N VAL A 820 34.02 4.92 -2.95
CA VAL A 820 35.38 5.40 -2.62
C VAL A 820 35.71 6.62 -3.46
N LEU A 821 36.02 7.73 -2.81
CA LEU A 821 36.36 9.03 -3.40
C LEU A 821 37.86 9.29 -3.30
N VAL A 822 38.54 9.38 -4.46
CA VAL A 822 39.97 9.69 -4.57
C VAL A 822 40.16 11.17 -4.86
N LYS A 823 40.91 11.88 -4.00
CA LYS A 823 41.25 13.31 -4.15
C LYS A 823 42.73 13.48 -4.52
N ASP A 824 43.08 14.51 -5.30
CA ASP A 824 44.48 14.77 -5.68
C ASP A 824 45.32 15.34 -4.51
N THR A 825 46.64 15.29 -4.62
CA THR A 825 47.58 15.87 -3.64
C THR A 825 48.02 17.27 -4.08
N ASP A 826 47.57 18.30 -3.37
CA ASP A 826 47.88 19.69 -3.74
C ASP A 826 49.38 20.04 -3.58
N ALA A 827 49.99 20.47 -4.68
CA ALA A 827 51.45 20.51 -4.82
C ALA A 827 52.08 21.84 -4.35
N SER A 828 52.09 22.09 -3.03
CA SER A 828 52.65 23.32 -2.46
C SER A 828 54.02 23.15 -1.76
N LYS A 829 55.12 23.00 -2.53
CA LYS A 829 56.52 23.33 -2.13
C LYS A 829 57.56 23.09 -3.24
N ALA A 830 58.16 24.15 -3.77
CA ALA A 830 59.57 24.53 -3.52
C ALA A 830 60.21 25.39 -4.65
N LYS A 831 61.04 26.37 -4.23
CA LYS A 831 61.93 27.24 -5.03
C LYS A 831 61.19 28.21 -6.00
N GLY A 832 61.45 29.52 -6.01
CA GLY A 832 62.35 30.36 -5.21
C GLY A 832 63.53 30.90 -6.01
N SER A 833 63.60 32.22 -6.13
CA SER A 833 64.78 32.97 -6.60
C SER A 833 64.92 34.24 -5.75
N THR A 834 66.16 34.67 -5.53
CA THR A 834 66.52 35.80 -4.66
C THR A 834 66.33 37.14 -5.34
N ASN A 835 65.93 38.16 -4.56
CA ASN A 835 66.55 39.48 -4.69
C ASN A 835 66.64 40.17 -3.33
N ASN A 836 67.49 41.21 -3.24
CA ASN A 836 68.22 41.55 -2.02
C ASN A 836 67.94 42.98 -1.51
N SER A 837 68.29 43.21 -0.23
CA SER A 837 68.51 44.50 0.44
C SER A 837 67.30 45.39 0.79
N ASN A 838 67.21 45.71 2.09
CA ASN A 838 66.99 47.03 2.71
C ASN A 838 66.51 48.18 1.81
N SER A 839 65.59 49.06 2.25
CA SER A 839 65.69 49.72 3.56
C SER A 839 64.40 50.43 4.01
N GLY A 840 64.10 50.31 5.31
CA GLY A 840 63.86 51.46 6.20
C GLY A 840 62.85 52.57 5.86
N ASN A 841 61.86 52.65 6.75
CA ASN A 841 61.47 53.85 7.52
C ASN A 841 60.37 54.82 7.03
N ILE A 842 59.58 55.26 8.03
CA ILE A 842 59.04 56.63 8.26
C ILE A 842 57.74 57.08 7.54
N GLN A 843 56.67 57.02 8.34
CA GLN A 843 55.73 58.13 8.68
C GLN A 843 54.64 58.65 7.72
N ASN A 844 53.50 58.93 8.36
CA ASN A 844 52.63 60.13 8.20
C ASN A 844 51.80 60.30 6.90
N ASN A 845 50.62 60.94 6.94
CA ASN A 845 49.69 61.22 8.06
C ASN A 845 48.27 61.45 7.51
N SER A 846 47.29 61.24 8.38
CA SER A 846 45.86 61.55 8.30
C SER A 846 45.48 62.83 7.51
N ASN A 847 44.45 62.71 6.67
CA ASN A 847 43.29 63.61 6.55
C ASN A 847 42.37 63.09 5.41
N SER A 848 41.04 63.24 5.43
CA SER A 848 40.12 63.73 6.48
C SER A 848 38.67 63.37 6.08
N ASP A 849 37.73 63.36 7.04
CA ASP A 849 36.30 63.73 6.96
C ASP A 849 35.50 63.53 5.64
N LYS A 850 34.27 62.99 5.65
CA LYS A 850 33.27 62.92 6.75
C LYS A 850 32.10 61.97 6.41
N LYS A 851 31.52 61.37 7.47
CA LYS A 851 30.07 61.16 7.79
C LYS A 851 29.03 60.90 6.66
N GLU A 852 27.96 60.11 6.86
CA GLU A 852 27.52 59.23 7.96
C GLU A 852 26.17 58.56 7.65
N SER A 853 26.05 57.26 7.85
CA SER A 853 24.85 56.56 8.36
C SER A 853 25.23 55.09 8.62
N THR A 854 24.58 54.44 9.59
CA THR A 854 25.06 53.16 10.14
C THR A 854 23.95 52.13 10.31
N TYR A 855 24.25 50.90 9.89
CA TYR A 855 23.69 49.67 10.45
C TYR A 855 24.85 48.71 10.74
N LYS A 856 24.65 47.80 11.71
CA LYS A 856 25.72 46.92 12.20
C LYS A 856 25.89 45.68 11.33
N GLU A 857 27.14 45.33 11.07
CA GLU A 857 27.51 43.97 10.65
C GLU A 857 27.41 42.98 11.82
N LEU A 858 27.18 41.71 11.48
CA LEU A 858 27.50 40.53 12.30
C LEU A 858 28.47 39.64 11.48
N PRO A 859 29.25 38.75 12.13
CA PRO A 859 30.63 38.52 11.70
C PRO A 859 30.84 37.50 10.57
N ASN A 860 31.81 37.85 9.71
CA ASN A 860 32.56 37.02 8.77
C ASN A 860 32.42 35.49 8.86
N THR A 861 31.78 34.89 7.84
CA THR A 861 32.21 33.59 7.31
C THR A 861 33.40 33.79 6.37
N GLY A 862 34.62 33.48 6.83
CA GLY A 862 35.83 33.59 6.03
C GLY A 862 35.92 32.53 4.93
N GLY A 863 35.66 32.91 3.67
CA GLY A 863 35.85 32.06 2.48
C GLY A 863 37.24 32.22 1.84
N SER A 864 37.27 32.41 0.50
CA SER A 864 38.45 32.63 -0.38
C SER A 864 39.03 31.34 -1.01
N THR A 865 39.32 31.24 -2.33
CA THR A 865 38.99 32.16 -3.45
C THR A 865 38.98 31.43 -4.81
N THR A 866 38.14 31.96 -5.69
CA THR A 866 38.16 31.93 -7.17
C THR A 866 39.48 31.64 -7.89
N ASN A 867 39.37 31.02 -9.07
CA ASN A 867 39.92 31.62 -10.28
C ASN A 867 39.06 31.29 -11.51
N SER A 868 38.79 32.28 -12.36
CA SER A 868 37.89 32.18 -13.52
C SER A 868 38.57 32.65 -14.80
N THR A 869 38.53 31.85 -15.86
CA THR A 869 38.74 32.35 -17.23
C THR A 869 38.14 31.44 -18.30
N THR A 870 37.32 32.04 -19.17
CA THR A 870 37.05 31.63 -20.56
C THR A 870 36.72 30.15 -20.87
N MET A 871 35.42 29.83 -20.87
CA MET A 871 34.71 29.48 -22.13
C MET A 871 33.23 29.89 -22.00
N GLY A 872 32.66 30.46 -23.06
CA GLY A 872 31.26 30.94 -23.07
C GLY A 872 30.30 29.99 -23.80
N LEU A 873 29.00 30.33 -23.74
CA LEU A 873 27.82 29.54 -24.14
C LEU A 873 27.58 28.28 -23.28
N TRP A 874 26.58 28.36 -22.41
CA TRP A 874 25.94 27.24 -21.73
C TRP A 874 24.51 27.61 -21.30
N MET A 875 23.68 26.58 -21.05
CA MET A 875 22.39 26.61 -20.33
C MET A 875 21.22 27.38 -20.96
N VAL A 876 20.43 26.64 -21.76
CA VAL A 876 18.95 26.67 -21.78
C VAL A 876 18.48 25.20 -21.83
N PHE A 877 17.27 24.92 -21.35
CA PHE A 877 16.58 23.61 -21.30
C PHE A 877 17.03 22.62 -20.21
N ALA A 878 16.25 22.60 -19.12
CA ALA A 878 15.89 21.41 -18.35
C ALA A 878 14.54 21.72 -17.64
N GLY A 879 13.46 21.04 -18.04
CA GLY A 879 12.09 21.32 -17.59
C GLY A 879 11.08 21.14 -18.73
N ILE A 880 9.99 20.42 -18.45
CA ILE A 880 8.99 19.88 -19.40
C ILE A 880 9.61 18.93 -20.44
N VAL A 881 9.03 17.74 -20.68
CA VAL A 881 9.49 16.90 -21.81
C VAL A 881 8.40 16.19 -22.59
N PHE A 882 8.24 16.65 -23.83
CA PHE A 882 7.43 16.08 -24.89
C PHE A 882 8.05 14.87 -25.61
N THR A 883 7.18 14.10 -26.29
CA THR A 883 7.60 13.07 -27.26
C THR A 883 8.30 13.64 -28.48
N LEU A 884 9.45 13.06 -28.85
CA LEU A 884 10.17 13.35 -30.10
C LEU A 884 10.50 12.07 -30.90
N VAL A 885 9.65 11.70 -31.87
CA VAL A 885 9.87 10.54 -32.76
C VAL A 885 10.06 10.99 -34.21
N ARG A 886 11.29 11.36 -34.59
CA ARG A 886 11.62 11.80 -35.96
C ARG A 886 12.15 10.66 -36.83
N LYS A 887 11.27 9.99 -37.58
CA LYS A 887 11.64 8.96 -38.57
C LYS A 887 12.42 9.57 -39.75
N PHE A 888 13.70 9.21 -39.88
CA PHE A 888 14.43 9.36 -41.15
C PHE A 888 14.00 8.27 -42.14
N ARG A 889 13.51 8.65 -43.32
CA ARG A 889 13.59 7.83 -44.53
C ARG A 889 13.82 8.71 -45.74
N LYS A 890 14.82 8.35 -46.54
CA LYS A 890 15.14 9.00 -47.82
C LYS A 890 13.98 8.77 -48.81
N ILE A 891 13.58 9.80 -49.55
CA ILE A 891 14.21 10.20 -50.82
C ILE A 891 14.25 11.73 -50.87
#